data_AF-A0A9W7YN74-F1
#
_entry.id   AF-A0A9W7YN74-F1
#
_cell.length_a   1.000
_cell.length_b   1.000
_cell.length_c   1.000
_cell.angle_alpha   90.00
_cell.angle_beta   90.00
_cell.angle_gamma   90.00
#
_symmetry.space_group_name_H-M   'P 1'
#
loop_
_entity.id
_entity.type
_entity.pdbx_description
1 polymer ?
#
loop_
_entity_poly.entity_id
_entity_poly.type
_entity_poly.pdbx_seq_one_letter_code
_entity_poly.pdbx_strand_id
1 'polypeptide(L)'
;AEEGEGERMLSELQKVDTISDRLASQQFSLFSGAKPVTADSVRRPAMFDEAVDGQDDGDSDSDADTDADLSDSTVDGQESRAISLNDGSDSEDDILQRVGASDSDDSDNDDTSDSQSTARLAPIHTGVKRVNLMELVYGTTEDGSLASSVDTDDRIKPVSVGGEIDEGNLRKFFITNPGDSDDEEGSADEEEGDAGDFEDLEAGSGSEDEKSGSGSDDSASGSDDDESEEEENEFGLPADKMKKLKNKFDRVYDSDDEDGEKKDFYQQQKDVLQKYVDDTRTEMDELATINYRWAGEYVKVVIEDMPYEFMQGLDPTLPIVLGGISNEEGLSLITLRIKRHRWYPKILKTGDPIVVSVGWRRFQTIPTYFMNDRIKNRMLKYTPEHLHCSAAIYSPYIQPGTGFCAYYMKRAHNFGVAATGTVLENSQAIDVVKKIKLTGLPEKIHKHTAYIKRMFNTSLEVAKFEGAAIKTVSGIRGQVKKAFGNNGVFRATFEDRIKASDIVFLRAFHTIPIKKFYNPITSLLSVTYMRTIAEIRRSKNLAVPNKKDSHYKPIERVVKRFNPVRVPKALEAELPFKSKTKQVKTNNPARAVVLDKEDKRVADLLGQINLLHKDKTKKRREKVQKQKDAYAVKRRAEEAEADARRQKKRKTFFRREGQNQKTPNVAKD
;
A
#
# COMPACT_ATOMS: atom_id res chain seq x y z
N ALA A 1 -23.22 17.15 59.75
CA ALA A 1 -23.02 16.38 58.52
C ALA A 1 -21.55 16.03 58.43
N GLU A 2 -21.22 14.86 57.91
CA GLU A 2 -19.82 14.50 57.62
C GLU A 2 -19.46 15.07 56.25
N GLU A 3 -18.36 15.81 56.16
CA GLU A 3 -17.86 16.41 54.92
C GLU A 3 -17.45 15.31 53.94
N GLY A 4 -17.86 15.42 52.67
CA GLY A 4 -17.54 14.41 51.67
C GLY A 4 -16.03 14.36 51.38
N GLU A 5 -15.50 13.18 51.03
CA GLU A 5 -14.06 13.01 50.76
C GLU A 5 -13.55 13.93 49.63
N GLY A 6 -14.42 14.30 48.68
CA GLY A 6 -14.13 15.30 47.65
C GLY A 6 -13.97 16.72 48.19
N GLU A 7 -14.76 17.13 49.18
CA GLU A 7 -14.61 18.44 49.85
C GLU A 7 -13.35 18.47 50.71
N ARG A 8 -13.02 17.35 51.38
CA ARG A 8 -11.74 17.22 52.09
C ARG A 8 -10.54 17.38 51.14
N MET A 9 -10.51 16.65 50.02
CA MET A 9 -9.42 16.77 49.04
C MET A 9 -9.35 18.18 48.42
N LEU A 10 -10.48 18.84 48.15
CA LEU A 10 -10.49 20.25 47.72
C LEU A 10 -9.92 21.19 48.80
N SER A 11 -10.28 20.96 50.08
CA SER A 11 -9.73 21.74 51.21
C SER A 11 -8.24 21.49 51.44
N GLU A 12 -7.70 20.35 51.03
CA GLU A 12 -6.27 20.02 51.12
C GLU A 12 -5.50 20.60 49.92
N LEU A 13 -6.08 20.56 48.73
CA LEU A 13 -5.55 21.25 47.54
C LEU A 13 -5.52 22.77 47.73
N GLN A 14 -6.51 23.38 48.39
CA GLN A 14 -6.50 24.81 48.73
C GLN A 14 -5.48 25.19 49.82
N LYS A 15 -4.89 24.22 50.55
CA LYS A 15 -3.81 24.50 51.51
C LYS A 15 -2.42 24.54 50.86
N VAL A 16 -2.30 24.21 49.58
CA VAL A 16 -1.02 24.13 48.83
C VAL A 16 -0.29 25.47 48.75
N ASP A 17 -1.00 26.61 48.75
CA ASP A 17 -0.37 27.94 48.73
C ASP A 17 0.56 28.18 49.93
N THR A 18 0.34 27.49 51.07
CA THR A 18 1.19 27.59 52.27
C THR A 18 2.57 26.92 52.13
N ILE A 19 2.84 26.21 51.04
CA ILE A 19 4.15 25.61 50.76
C ILE A 19 5.18 26.69 50.41
N SER A 20 4.75 27.81 49.79
CA SER A 20 5.62 28.93 49.40
C SER A 20 6.34 29.57 50.59
N ASP A 21 5.60 29.87 51.67
CA ASP A 21 6.15 30.49 52.88
C ASP A 21 7.03 29.52 53.68
N ARG A 22 6.75 28.22 53.60
CA ARG A 22 7.58 27.15 54.17
C ARG A 22 8.87 26.93 53.38
N LEU A 23 8.89 27.20 52.07
CA LEU A 23 10.11 27.22 51.26
C LEU A 23 10.95 28.48 51.51
N ALA A 24 10.31 29.64 51.67
CA ALA A 24 11.02 30.91 51.95
C ALA A 24 11.82 30.88 53.26
N SER A 25 11.35 30.10 54.25
CA SER A 25 11.96 29.96 55.57
C SER A 25 12.99 28.81 55.70
N GLN A 26 13.16 27.95 54.69
CA GLN A 26 14.17 26.89 54.71
C GLN A 26 15.55 27.40 54.30
N GLN A 27 16.54 27.19 55.19
CA GLN A 27 17.94 27.52 54.96
C GLN A 27 18.72 26.26 54.56
N PHE A 28 19.29 26.25 53.35
CA PHE A 28 20.19 25.19 52.91
C PHE A 28 21.64 25.67 52.97
N SER A 29 22.49 24.91 53.67
CA SER A 29 23.95 25.04 53.58
C SER A 29 24.49 23.81 52.85
N LEU A 30 25.21 24.04 51.75
CA LEU A 30 25.63 22.97 50.84
C LEU A 30 26.89 22.22 51.32
N PHE A 31 27.71 22.85 52.16
CA PHE A 31 28.90 22.25 52.78
C PHE A 31 29.16 22.87 54.16
N SER A 32 29.74 22.10 55.09
CA SER A 32 30.03 22.55 56.45
C SER A 32 31.00 23.75 56.47
N GLY A 33 30.52 24.89 56.94
CA GLY A 33 31.25 26.17 56.97
C GLY A 33 30.81 27.18 55.92
N ALA A 34 30.01 26.79 54.92
CA ALA A 34 29.39 27.73 53.99
C ALA A 34 28.22 28.47 54.65
N LYS A 35 28.12 29.79 54.41
CA LYS A 35 26.94 30.58 54.83
C LYS A 35 25.68 30.01 54.15
N PRO A 36 24.57 29.80 54.88
CA PRO A 36 23.35 29.25 54.31
C PRO A 36 22.73 30.22 53.28
N VAL A 37 22.14 29.65 52.23
CA VAL A 37 21.48 30.39 51.15
C VAL A 37 19.96 30.38 51.38
N THR A 38 19.32 31.54 51.30
CA THR A 38 17.86 31.71 51.35
C THR A 38 17.31 32.10 49.98
N ALA A 39 16.03 31.81 49.73
CA ALA A 39 15.38 32.02 48.44
C ALA A 39 15.47 33.48 47.91
N ASP A 40 15.37 34.47 48.80
CA ASP A 40 15.44 35.89 48.42
C ASP A 40 16.82 36.35 47.93
N SER A 41 17.90 35.65 48.30
CA SER A 41 19.27 36.04 47.92
C SER A 41 19.54 35.98 46.42
N VAL A 42 18.68 35.28 45.65
CA VAL A 42 18.82 35.05 44.21
C VAL A 42 18.24 36.19 43.36
N ARG A 43 17.51 37.16 43.96
CA ARG A 43 16.77 38.21 43.22
C ARG A 43 17.43 39.60 43.28
N ARG A 44 18.59 39.78 42.63
CA ARG A 44 19.09 41.11 42.21
C ARG A 44 19.73 41.07 40.82
N PRO A 45 19.21 41.81 39.82
CA PRO A 45 19.93 42.06 38.57
C PRO A 45 21.03 43.10 38.80
N ALA A 46 22.19 42.93 38.15
CA ALA A 46 23.29 43.89 38.23
C ALA A 46 23.08 45.07 37.27
N MET A 47 23.19 46.29 37.80
CA MET A 47 23.54 47.48 37.02
C MET A 47 25.07 47.54 36.84
N PHE A 48 25.52 48.29 35.84
CA PHE A 48 26.91 48.72 35.69
C PHE A 48 26.90 50.19 35.28
N ASP A 49 27.54 51.04 36.08
CA ASP A 49 27.67 52.48 35.84
C ASP A 49 28.97 52.82 35.09
N GLU A 50 29.02 54.00 34.48
CA GLU A 50 30.25 54.61 33.95
C GLU A 50 30.98 55.40 35.05
N ALA A 51 32.32 55.29 35.16
CA ALA A 51 33.26 56.43 35.16
C ALA A 51 34.72 56.09 35.58
N VAL A 52 35.66 56.36 34.65
CA VAL A 52 36.89 57.18 34.82
C VAL A 52 38.12 56.67 35.63
N ASP A 53 39.29 56.89 34.99
CA ASP A 53 40.70 56.94 35.45
C ASP A 53 41.46 55.73 36.02
N GLY A 54 42.75 55.61 35.65
CA GLY A 54 43.78 54.97 36.50
C GLY A 54 44.85 54.05 35.89
N GLN A 55 45.70 54.55 34.97
CA GLN A 55 47.14 54.21 34.75
C GLN A 55 47.69 52.75 34.64
N ASP A 56 48.84 52.61 33.94
CA ASP A 56 49.78 51.48 33.73
C ASP A 56 49.80 50.33 34.79
N ASP A 57 50.02 49.06 34.44
CA ASP A 57 51.34 48.50 34.02
C ASP A 57 51.28 47.05 33.49
N GLY A 58 52.35 46.59 32.78
CA GLY A 58 52.87 45.22 32.92
C GLY A 58 52.42 44.07 31.98
N ASP A 59 53.28 43.78 30.99
CA ASP A 59 53.57 42.52 30.26
C ASP A 59 52.93 41.17 30.69
N SER A 60 52.54 40.34 29.70
CA SER A 60 53.39 39.20 29.24
C SER A 60 52.68 38.21 28.29
N ASP A 61 53.45 37.47 27.49
CA ASP A 61 53.00 36.50 26.48
C ASP A 61 52.53 35.14 27.05
N SER A 62 51.69 34.40 26.31
CA SER A 62 52.08 33.08 25.73
C SER A 62 50.95 32.36 24.97
N ASP A 63 51.37 31.45 24.09
CA ASP A 63 50.56 30.71 23.10
C ASP A 63 49.76 29.50 23.64
N ALA A 64 49.14 28.78 22.69
CA ALA A 64 48.81 27.34 22.67
C ALA A 64 47.34 26.91 22.88
N ASP A 65 46.68 26.67 21.73
CA ASP A 65 45.98 25.43 21.35
C ASP A 65 45.34 24.53 22.42
N THR A 66 44.02 24.29 22.29
CA THR A 66 43.52 22.90 22.20
C THR A 66 42.18 22.82 21.46
N ASP A 67 41.92 21.68 20.81
CA ASP A 67 40.74 21.40 19.99
C ASP A 67 39.49 20.94 20.78
N ALA A 68 38.34 21.03 20.10
CA ALA A 68 37.17 20.14 20.23
C ALA A 68 36.31 20.23 21.53
N ASP A 69 35.05 19.80 21.57
CA ASP A 69 34.15 19.42 20.47
C ASP A 69 32.66 19.67 20.84
N LEU A 70 31.77 19.48 19.86
CA LEU A 70 30.37 19.04 20.00
C LEU A 70 29.56 19.44 21.27
N SER A 71 28.61 20.38 21.13
CA SER A 71 27.17 20.04 20.93
C SER A 71 26.23 21.19 21.32
N ASP A 72 25.35 21.60 20.39
CA ASP A 72 24.23 22.51 20.66
C ASP A 72 22.92 21.83 20.24
N SER A 73 22.05 21.60 21.23
CA SER A 73 20.70 21.07 21.01
C SER A 73 19.75 21.47 22.14
N THR A 74 19.25 22.71 22.12
CA THR A 74 17.98 23.06 22.78
C THR A 74 17.06 23.85 21.86
N VAL A 75 15.76 23.76 22.11
CA VAL A 75 14.66 24.34 21.33
C VAL A 75 13.65 24.94 22.31
N ASP A 76 13.02 26.03 21.88
CA ASP A 76 11.88 26.73 22.50
C ASP A 76 12.07 27.29 23.92
N GLY A 77 12.26 28.61 23.97
CA GLY A 77 11.82 29.46 25.06
C GLY A 77 10.84 30.50 24.53
N GLN A 78 9.54 30.30 24.78
CA GLN A 78 8.54 31.36 24.72
C GLN A 78 8.14 31.73 26.14
N GLU A 79 8.26 33.01 26.51
CA GLU A 79 7.41 33.58 27.55
C GLU A 79 7.14 35.06 27.28
N SER A 80 6.08 35.60 27.88
CA SER A 80 5.46 36.87 27.47
C SER A 80 5.09 37.75 28.66
N ARG A 81 5.38 39.05 28.55
CA ARG A 81 4.71 40.13 29.29
C ARG A 81 4.32 41.21 28.26
N ALA A 82 3.07 41.66 28.09
CA ALA A 82 1.98 42.01 29.02
C ALA A 82 2.06 43.47 29.55
N ILE A 83 0.86 44.05 29.78
CA ILE A 83 0.52 45.44 30.21
C ILE A 83 0.47 46.44 29.02
N SER A 84 -0.58 47.24 28.76
CA SER A 84 -1.84 47.53 29.51
C SER A 84 -3.00 48.08 28.63
N LEU A 85 -4.21 48.23 29.23
CA LEU A 85 -5.38 49.06 28.83
C LEU A 85 -6.17 48.65 27.56
N ASN A 86 -7.49 48.85 27.45
CA ASN A 86 -8.50 49.32 28.42
C ASN A 86 -9.82 48.54 28.20
N ASP A 87 -10.60 48.28 29.25
CA ASP A 87 -11.88 47.58 29.16
C ASP A 87 -13.06 48.52 29.46
N GLY A 88 -14.22 48.22 28.90
CA GLY A 88 -15.45 49.02 28.99
C GLY A 88 -16.61 48.21 28.41
N SER A 89 -17.68 48.08 29.20
CA SER A 89 -18.81 47.21 28.89
C SER A 89 -19.62 47.68 27.68
N ASP A 90 -20.31 46.74 27.01
CA ASP A 90 -21.75 46.58 27.25
C ASP A 90 -22.28 45.25 26.71
N SER A 91 -23.53 44.96 27.07
CA SER A 91 -24.24 43.68 27.08
C SER A 91 -24.29 42.85 25.79
N GLU A 92 -24.42 41.53 25.99
CA GLU A 92 -25.00 40.61 25.01
C GLU A 92 -26.47 40.96 24.76
N ASP A 93 -26.83 41.45 23.56
CA ASP A 93 -28.15 41.26 22.93
C ASP A 93 -28.16 41.88 21.52
N ASP A 94 -28.09 41.05 20.47
CA ASP A 94 -28.78 41.30 19.19
C ASP A 94 -28.72 40.05 18.28
N ILE A 95 -29.75 39.22 18.37
CA ILE A 95 -29.96 38.06 17.48
C ILE A 95 -31.05 38.42 16.47
N LEU A 96 -30.82 38.10 15.18
CA LEU A 96 -31.73 38.27 14.04
C LEU A 96 -32.00 39.72 13.56
N GLN A 97 -31.13 40.25 12.69
CA GLN A 97 -31.61 40.91 11.45
C GLN A 97 -30.52 41.12 10.39
N ARG A 98 -30.66 40.46 9.22
CA ARG A 98 -30.43 41.02 7.87
C ARG A 98 -30.71 40.00 6.76
N VAL A 99 -31.92 40.07 6.22
CA VAL A 99 -32.32 39.52 4.92
C VAL A 99 -33.16 40.60 4.24
N GLY A 100 -32.98 40.83 2.93
CA GLY A 100 -33.86 41.71 2.14
C GLY A 100 -33.20 42.96 1.52
N ALA A 101 -32.51 42.76 0.39
CA ALA A 101 -32.42 43.65 -0.79
C ALA A 101 -31.61 42.87 -1.86
N SER A 102 -32.10 42.51 -3.06
CA SER A 102 -32.68 43.30 -4.17
C SER A 102 -31.70 44.34 -4.75
N ASP A 103 -31.40 44.46 -6.04
CA ASP A 103 -31.72 43.68 -7.27
C ASP A 103 -30.81 44.20 -8.42
N SER A 104 -30.62 43.61 -9.61
CA SER A 104 -31.08 42.35 -10.25
C SER A 104 -30.10 41.98 -11.43
N ASP A 105 -30.59 41.37 -12.53
CA ASP A 105 -30.02 41.29 -13.90
C ASP A 105 -28.80 40.37 -14.18
N ASP A 106 -28.69 39.61 -15.29
CA ASP A 106 -29.70 38.98 -16.18
C ASP A 106 -29.03 37.92 -17.13
N SER A 107 -29.81 37.29 -18.02
CA SER A 107 -29.44 36.51 -19.23
C SER A 107 -28.92 35.06 -19.11
N ASP A 108 -29.86 34.11 -19.18
CA ASP A 108 -30.09 33.13 -20.27
C ASP A 108 -29.01 32.18 -20.85
N ASN A 109 -29.49 30.96 -21.13
CA ASN A 109 -29.05 29.95 -22.10
C ASN A 109 -27.67 29.27 -21.94
N ASP A 110 -27.69 27.96 -21.64
CA ASP A 110 -27.83 26.97 -22.73
C ASP A 110 -28.31 25.61 -22.19
N ASP A 111 -29.37 25.06 -22.78
CA ASP A 111 -29.79 23.67 -22.58
C ASP A 111 -28.97 22.75 -23.51
N THR A 112 -28.13 21.87 -22.97
CA THR A 112 -27.59 20.72 -23.73
C THR A 112 -27.47 19.48 -22.86
N SER A 113 -27.96 18.36 -23.40
CA SER A 113 -28.00 17.07 -22.73
C SER A 113 -26.67 16.32 -22.84
N ASP A 114 -26.19 15.78 -21.72
CA ASP A 114 -25.17 14.73 -21.75
C ASP A 114 -25.24 13.82 -20.50
N SER A 115 -26.17 12.86 -20.51
CA SER A 115 -26.48 11.97 -19.38
C SER A 115 -26.26 10.49 -19.71
N GLN A 116 -25.15 10.14 -20.40
CA GLN A 116 -24.82 8.76 -20.73
C GLN A 116 -23.51 8.22 -20.10
N SER A 117 -23.60 6.98 -19.60
CA SER A 117 -22.49 6.02 -19.43
C SER A 117 -21.40 6.29 -18.37
N THR A 118 -21.77 6.38 -17.08
CA THR A 118 -20.85 5.91 -16.01
C THR A 118 -20.97 4.39 -15.81
N ALA A 119 -20.50 3.63 -16.80
CA ALA A 119 -20.55 2.17 -16.78
C ALA A 119 -19.76 1.59 -15.60
N ARG A 120 -20.47 1.13 -14.57
CA ARG A 120 -19.89 0.34 -13.48
C ARG A 120 -19.53 -1.04 -14.02
N LEU A 121 -18.24 -1.34 -14.09
CA LEU A 121 -17.73 -2.66 -14.44
C LEU A 121 -18.26 -3.70 -13.44
N ALA A 122 -19.14 -4.58 -13.89
CA ALA A 122 -19.60 -5.73 -13.13
C ALA A 122 -18.45 -6.74 -12.90
N PRO A 123 -18.49 -7.53 -11.82
CA PRO A 123 -17.54 -8.62 -11.63
C PRO A 123 -17.69 -9.67 -12.75
N ILE A 124 -16.56 -10.18 -13.24
CA ILE A 124 -16.52 -11.21 -14.28
C ILE A 124 -16.89 -12.55 -13.65
N HIS A 125 -18.18 -12.91 -13.70
CA HIS A 125 -18.61 -14.28 -13.42
C HIS A 125 -18.19 -15.19 -14.57
N THR A 126 -17.52 -16.31 -14.25
CA THR A 126 -17.19 -17.35 -15.22
C THR A 126 -18.46 -17.90 -15.86
N GLY A 127 -18.49 -17.97 -17.20
CA GLY A 127 -19.70 -18.21 -17.97
C GLY A 127 -20.18 -19.67 -17.91
N VAL A 128 -21.25 -19.91 -17.15
CA VAL A 128 -22.19 -21.00 -17.40
C VAL A 128 -23.45 -20.35 -17.98
N LYS A 129 -23.88 -20.76 -19.18
CA LYS A 129 -25.18 -20.31 -19.72
C LYS A 129 -26.29 -20.86 -18.83
N ARG A 130 -27.07 -19.99 -18.19
CA ARG A 130 -28.33 -20.41 -17.56
C ARG A 130 -29.28 -20.84 -18.67
N VAL A 131 -29.64 -22.12 -18.70
CA VAL A 131 -30.66 -22.63 -19.62
C VAL A 131 -32.01 -22.10 -19.15
N ASN A 132 -32.77 -21.49 -20.07
CA ASN A 132 -34.06 -20.88 -19.75
C ASN A 132 -35.12 -21.98 -19.67
N LEU A 133 -35.35 -22.55 -18.48
CA LEU A 133 -36.18 -23.76 -18.33
C LEU A 133 -37.58 -23.62 -18.94
N MET A 134 -38.19 -22.43 -18.86
CA MET A 134 -39.52 -22.15 -19.41
C MET A 134 -39.60 -22.37 -20.92
N GLU A 135 -38.52 -22.04 -21.64
CA GLU A 135 -38.39 -22.16 -23.10
C GLU A 135 -38.14 -23.61 -23.53
N LEU A 136 -37.53 -24.42 -22.65
CA LEU A 136 -37.30 -25.85 -22.87
C LEU A 136 -38.55 -26.70 -22.57
N VAL A 137 -39.42 -26.25 -21.66
CA VAL A 137 -40.64 -26.98 -21.24
C VAL A 137 -41.88 -26.57 -22.05
N TYR A 138 -41.98 -25.31 -22.49
CA TYR A 138 -43.16 -24.78 -23.18
C TYR A 138 -42.87 -24.26 -24.60
N GLY A 139 -41.67 -24.49 -25.14
CA GLY A 139 -41.30 -24.10 -26.50
C GLY A 139 -41.97 -24.98 -27.57
N THR A 140 -43.07 -24.49 -28.15
CA THR A 140 -43.73 -25.14 -29.29
C THR A 140 -42.87 -25.05 -30.55
N THR A 141 -42.25 -26.16 -30.97
CA THR A 141 -41.41 -26.21 -32.16
C THR A 141 -42.21 -26.37 -33.45
N GLU A 142 -42.54 -25.26 -34.10
CA GLU A 142 -42.89 -25.22 -35.52
C GLU A 142 -41.69 -24.72 -36.36
N ASP A 143 -41.67 -25.08 -37.65
CA ASP A 143 -40.69 -24.74 -38.69
C ASP A 143 -39.20 -25.03 -38.43
N GLY A 144 -38.69 -26.08 -39.10
CA GLY A 144 -37.26 -26.36 -39.19
C GLY A 144 -36.64 -25.94 -40.53
N SER A 145 -35.52 -25.20 -40.50
CA SER A 145 -34.55 -25.14 -41.62
C SER A 145 -33.15 -24.68 -41.19
N LEU A 146 -32.15 -25.04 -42.01
CA LEU A 146 -30.71 -24.71 -41.94
C LEU A 146 -29.92 -25.12 -40.67
N ALA A 147 -29.07 -26.14 -40.83
CA ALA A 147 -27.94 -26.40 -39.95
C ALA A 147 -26.64 -25.80 -40.53
N SER A 148 -25.69 -25.38 -39.67
CA SER A 148 -24.25 -25.35 -40.03
C SER A 148 -23.29 -25.40 -38.83
N SER A 149 -22.65 -26.56 -38.67
CA SER A 149 -21.28 -26.79 -38.16
C SER A 149 -20.65 -25.84 -37.12
N VAL A 150 -20.43 -26.36 -35.90
CA VAL A 150 -19.10 -26.34 -35.26
C VAL A 150 -18.88 -27.72 -34.61
N ASP A 151 -17.75 -28.38 -34.87
CA ASP A 151 -17.42 -29.68 -34.29
C ASP A 151 -16.84 -29.58 -32.86
N THR A 152 -17.35 -30.43 -31.96
CA THR A 152 -16.66 -30.85 -30.73
C THR A 152 -16.88 -32.34 -30.52
N ASP A 153 -15.83 -33.15 -30.62
CA ASP A 153 -15.84 -34.56 -30.23
C ASP A 153 -16.12 -34.69 -28.73
N ASP A 154 -17.30 -35.17 -28.36
CA ASP A 154 -17.54 -35.73 -27.02
C ASP A 154 -18.33 -37.04 -27.13
N ARG A 155 -17.76 -38.13 -26.60
CA ARG A 155 -18.23 -39.51 -26.85
C ARG A 155 -19.35 -39.94 -25.90
N ILE A 156 -20.39 -39.13 -25.77
CA ILE A 156 -21.64 -39.57 -25.15
C ILE A 156 -22.41 -40.37 -26.21
N LYS A 157 -22.33 -41.72 -26.13
CA LYS A 157 -23.30 -42.56 -26.82
C LYS A 157 -24.68 -42.27 -26.22
N PRO A 158 -25.71 -41.88 -27.00
CA PRO A 158 -27.05 -41.83 -26.47
C PRO A 158 -27.47 -43.25 -26.07
N VAL A 159 -27.70 -43.47 -24.78
CA VAL A 159 -28.30 -44.72 -24.29
C VAL A 159 -29.77 -44.66 -24.67
N SER A 160 -30.11 -45.26 -25.80
CA SER A 160 -31.50 -45.47 -26.21
C SER A 160 -32.15 -46.45 -25.23
N VAL A 161 -32.85 -45.91 -24.23
CA VAL A 161 -33.65 -46.69 -23.28
C VAL A 161 -34.85 -47.25 -24.02
N GLY A 162 -34.67 -48.42 -24.65
CA GLY A 162 -35.69 -49.15 -25.39
C GLY A 162 -36.60 -49.95 -24.46
N GLY A 163 -37.21 -49.28 -23.49
CA GLY A 163 -38.21 -49.83 -22.57
C GLY A 163 -39.27 -48.78 -22.29
N GLU A 164 -40.48 -49.20 -21.97
CA GLU A 164 -41.56 -48.30 -21.58
C GLU A 164 -41.15 -47.56 -20.31
N ILE A 165 -41.33 -46.23 -20.31
CA ILE A 165 -41.02 -45.41 -19.14
C ILE A 165 -42.20 -45.52 -18.19
N ASP A 166 -42.07 -46.39 -17.18
CA ASP A 166 -43.05 -46.55 -16.10
C ASP A 166 -43.34 -45.20 -15.43
N GLU A 167 -44.42 -44.53 -15.83
CA GLU A 167 -44.81 -43.24 -15.24
C GLU A 167 -45.01 -43.36 -13.73
N GLY A 168 -45.51 -44.51 -13.24
CA GLY A 168 -45.66 -44.80 -11.81
C GLY A 168 -44.33 -44.86 -11.03
N ASN A 169 -43.20 -45.12 -11.70
CA ASN A 169 -41.87 -44.99 -11.10
C ASN A 169 -41.33 -43.57 -11.19
N LEU A 170 -41.58 -42.85 -12.29
CA LEU A 170 -41.17 -41.44 -12.40
C LEU A 170 -41.95 -40.52 -11.45
N ARG A 171 -43.25 -40.78 -11.22
CA ARG A 171 -44.10 -40.01 -10.29
C ARG A 171 -43.56 -39.98 -8.85
N LYS A 172 -42.71 -40.94 -8.44
CA LYS A 172 -42.01 -40.96 -7.15
C LYS A 172 -40.97 -39.83 -6.98
N PHE A 173 -40.56 -39.19 -8.07
CA PHE A 173 -39.59 -38.10 -8.07
C PHE A 173 -40.22 -36.70 -8.11
N PHE A 174 -41.55 -36.58 -8.24
CA PHE A 174 -42.28 -35.32 -8.33
C PHE A 174 -43.30 -35.18 -7.18
N ILE A 175 -43.57 -33.94 -6.74
CA ILE A 175 -44.30 -33.68 -5.48
C ILE A 175 -45.77 -33.27 -5.71
N THR A 176 -46.13 -32.87 -6.95
CA THR A 176 -47.30 -32.03 -7.26
C THR A 176 -48.47 -32.76 -7.93
N ASN A 177 -49.29 -33.44 -7.12
CA ASN A 177 -50.73 -33.76 -7.34
C ASN A 177 -51.10 -34.57 -8.62
N PRO A 178 -52.40 -34.85 -8.83
CA PRO A 178 -53.32 -35.55 -7.93
C PRO A 178 -53.77 -36.91 -8.54
N GLY A 179 -54.05 -37.91 -7.69
CA GLY A 179 -54.50 -39.24 -8.15
C GLY A 179 -54.31 -40.31 -7.09
N ASP A 180 -55.23 -40.35 -6.12
CA ASP A 180 -55.34 -41.35 -5.04
C ASP A 180 -56.82 -41.29 -4.56
N SER A 181 -57.77 -41.38 -5.52
CA SER A 181 -59.19 -40.98 -5.34
C SER A 181 -60.15 -41.67 -6.32
N ASP A 182 -60.24 -43.00 -6.22
CA ASP A 182 -61.26 -43.88 -6.80
C ASP A 182 -61.66 -44.85 -5.65
N ASP A 183 -62.90 -45.23 -5.31
CA ASP A 183 -64.25 -44.85 -5.77
C ASP A 183 -65.26 -45.09 -4.61
N GLU A 184 -66.33 -44.30 -4.51
CA GLU A 184 -67.74 -44.79 -4.53
C GLU A 184 -68.74 -43.61 -4.60
N GLU A 185 -69.97 -43.89 -5.08
CA GLU A 185 -70.91 -42.87 -5.58
C GLU A 185 -71.85 -42.25 -4.52
N GLY A 186 -72.34 -41.02 -4.77
CA GLY A 186 -73.78 -40.76 -4.56
C GLY A 186 -74.24 -39.35 -4.16
N SER A 187 -74.97 -38.70 -5.09
CA SER A 187 -76.13 -37.82 -4.83
C SER A 187 -75.95 -36.35 -4.36
N ALA A 188 -76.10 -35.45 -5.36
CA ALA A 188 -77.09 -34.34 -5.39
C ALA A 188 -76.77 -32.92 -4.83
N ASP A 189 -77.29 -31.96 -5.62
CA ASP A 189 -77.76 -30.59 -5.38
C ASP A 189 -76.78 -29.45 -4.97
N GLU A 190 -76.61 -28.50 -5.91
CA GLU A 190 -77.05 -27.08 -5.88
C GLU A 190 -76.99 -26.29 -4.53
N GLU A 191 -76.60 -25.00 -4.46
CA GLU A 191 -76.28 -24.00 -5.50
C GLU A 191 -75.31 -22.89 -4.98
N GLU A 192 -75.31 -21.71 -5.61
CA GLU A 192 -74.46 -20.52 -5.39
C GLU A 192 -74.18 -20.07 -3.93
N GLY A 193 -73.09 -19.31 -3.73
CA GLY A 193 -73.24 -18.08 -2.94
C GLY A 193 -72.04 -17.48 -2.19
N ASP A 194 -71.54 -16.36 -2.74
CA ASP A 194 -71.06 -15.16 -2.04
C ASP A 194 -69.66 -15.11 -1.37
N ALA A 195 -69.16 -13.89 -1.20
CA ALA A 195 -67.81 -13.56 -0.75
C ALA A 195 -67.77 -13.10 0.71
N GLY A 196 -66.82 -13.65 1.48
CA GLY A 196 -66.56 -13.28 2.88
C GLY A 196 -65.17 -12.68 3.06
N ASP A 197 -65.11 -11.34 3.07
CA ASP A 197 -63.97 -10.61 3.65
C ASP A 197 -63.93 -10.84 5.17
N PHE A 198 -62.75 -11.00 5.77
CA PHE A 198 -62.64 -11.00 7.23
C PHE A 198 -61.35 -10.37 7.74
N GLU A 199 -61.58 -9.38 8.59
CA GLU A 199 -60.63 -8.36 9.07
C GLU A 199 -59.54 -8.89 10.01
N ASP A 200 -58.47 -8.11 10.10
CA ASP A 200 -57.39 -8.23 11.10
C ASP A 200 -57.92 -7.96 12.53
N LEU A 201 -57.42 -8.70 13.53
CA LEU A 201 -57.90 -8.61 14.91
C LEU A 201 -56.81 -8.86 15.96
N GLU A 202 -55.79 -7.99 15.97
CA GLU A 202 -54.92 -7.79 17.13
C GLU A 202 -55.73 -7.33 18.35
N ALA A 203 -55.75 -8.12 19.43
CA ALA A 203 -55.43 -7.65 20.81
C ALA A 203 -55.67 -8.69 21.93
N GLY A 204 -54.68 -8.82 22.83
CA GLY A 204 -54.92 -8.50 24.24
C GLY A 204 -55.00 -9.63 25.29
N SER A 205 -53.96 -9.72 26.13
CA SER A 205 -53.90 -10.34 27.48
C SER A 205 -54.14 -11.86 27.60
N GLY A 206 -53.52 -12.57 28.57
CA GLY A 206 -52.52 -12.19 29.57
C GLY A 206 -52.62 -13.05 30.85
N SER A 207 -51.52 -13.23 31.60
CA SER A 207 -51.40 -14.12 32.81
C SER A 207 -51.70 -15.61 32.53
N GLU A 208 -51.26 -16.63 33.28
CA GLU A 208 -50.30 -16.83 34.39
C GLU A 208 -49.83 -18.32 34.23
N ASP A 209 -48.54 -18.67 34.19
CA ASP A 209 -47.56 -18.83 35.29
C ASP A 209 -47.47 -20.28 35.85
N GLU A 210 -46.25 -20.74 36.17
CA GLU A 210 -45.88 -22.04 36.81
C GLU A 210 -46.23 -23.37 36.07
N LYS A 211 -45.53 -24.53 36.21
CA LYS A 211 -44.27 -24.91 36.88
C LYS A 211 -43.67 -26.23 36.31
N SER A 212 -42.43 -26.55 36.71
CA SER A 212 -41.70 -27.85 36.79
C SER A 212 -42.39 -29.19 36.40
N GLY A 213 -41.70 -30.22 35.86
CA GLY A 213 -40.26 -30.39 35.57
C GLY A 213 -39.67 -31.73 36.12
N SER A 214 -38.67 -32.31 35.43
CA SER A 214 -37.93 -33.56 35.73
C SER A 214 -38.74 -34.88 35.79
N GLY A 215 -38.22 -36.04 35.36
CA GLY A 215 -36.92 -36.35 34.74
C GLY A 215 -36.61 -37.87 34.76
N SER A 216 -35.33 -38.21 34.52
CA SER A 216 -34.69 -39.54 34.52
C SER A 216 -35.08 -40.58 33.45
N ASP A 217 -34.03 -41.20 32.90
CA ASP A 217 -34.04 -42.49 32.20
C ASP A 217 -34.58 -43.64 33.09
N ASP A 218 -34.99 -44.77 32.51
CA ASP A 218 -34.06 -45.91 32.41
C ASP A 218 -34.49 -46.99 31.37
N SER A 219 -33.49 -47.78 31.02
CA SER A 219 -33.40 -48.94 30.14
C SER A 219 -34.40 -50.08 30.42
N ALA A 220 -34.91 -50.76 29.37
CA ALA A 220 -34.49 -52.14 29.01
C ALA A 220 -35.51 -52.92 28.14
N SER A 221 -34.97 -53.59 27.11
CA SER A 221 -35.41 -54.81 26.39
C SER A 221 -36.76 -55.50 26.73
N GLY A 222 -37.55 -55.79 25.69
CA GLY A 222 -38.61 -56.81 25.63
C GLY A 222 -38.92 -57.18 24.18
N SER A 223 -39.24 -58.44 23.90
CA SER A 223 -39.39 -59.01 22.55
C SER A 223 -40.83 -59.26 22.10
N ASP A 224 -40.95 -59.62 20.82
CA ASP A 224 -42.03 -60.36 20.16
C ASP A 224 -43.23 -59.55 19.60
N ASP A 225 -43.81 -60.12 18.54
CA ASP A 225 -44.85 -59.51 17.70
C ASP A 225 -46.22 -59.47 18.39
N ASP A 226 -47.03 -58.43 18.13
CA ASP A 226 -48.40 -58.67 17.65
C ASP A 226 -49.05 -57.47 16.95
N GLU A 227 -50.12 -57.79 16.24
CA GLU A 227 -51.23 -57.03 15.61
C GLU A 227 -51.16 -55.49 15.40
N SER A 228 -51.59 -55.07 14.20
CA SER A 228 -51.74 -53.67 13.80
C SER A 228 -53.08 -53.08 14.25
N GLU A 229 -53.13 -52.42 15.41
CA GLU A 229 -54.25 -51.55 15.78
C GLU A 229 -54.09 -50.15 15.15
N GLU A 230 -55.14 -49.67 14.47
CA GLU A 230 -55.16 -48.35 13.84
C GLU A 230 -55.56 -47.27 14.87
N GLU A 231 -54.59 -46.77 15.65
CA GLU A 231 -54.82 -45.65 16.58
C GLU A 231 -55.16 -44.34 15.82
N GLU A 232 -56.45 -44.07 15.65
CA GLU A 232 -56.96 -42.78 15.21
C GLU A 232 -56.66 -41.69 16.25
N ASN A 233 -55.85 -40.71 15.87
CA ASN A 233 -55.65 -39.50 16.66
C ASN A 233 -56.83 -38.54 16.46
N GLU A 234 -56.98 -37.58 17.39
CA GLU A 234 -58.13 -36.67 17.61
C GLU A 234 -58.65 -35.88 16.39
N PHE A 235 -57.97 -35.94 15.24
CA PHE A 235 -58.32 -35.27 13.98
C PHE A 235 -58.75 -36.23 12.83
N GLY A 236 -58.97 -37.52 13.11
CA GLY A 236 -59.64 -38.45 12.16
C GLY A 236 -58.89 -38.68 10.84
N LEU A 237 -57.55 -38.66 10.87
CA LEU A 237 -56.68 -38.82 9.71
C LEU A 237 -55.83 -40.10 9.86
N PRO A 238 -55.92 -41.08 8.93
CA PRO A 238 -55.19 -42.33 9.05
C PRO A 238 -53.68 -42.10 9.03
N ALA A 239 -52.95 -42.85 9.84
CA ALA A 239 -51.54 -42.61 10.15
C ALA A 239 -50.64 -42.50 8.91
N ASP A 240 -50.94 -43.21 7.82
CA ASP A 240 -50.17 -43.13 6.58
C ASP A 240 -50.39 -41.83 5.78
N LYS A 241 -51.57 -41.19 5.88
CA LYS A 241 -51.76 -39.82 5.38
C LYS A 241 -50.94 -38.84 6.22
N MET A 242 -50.87 -39.03 7.54
CA MET A 242 -50.05 -38.21 8.43
C MET A 242 -48.54 -38.36 8.14
N LYS A 243 -48.04 -39.59 7.94
CA LYS A 243 -46.65 -39.87 7.50
C LYS A 243 -46.35 -39.28 6.12
N LYS A 244 -47.26 -39.42 5.14
CA LYS A 244 -47.15 -38.80 3.81
C LYS A 244 -47.10 -37.26 3.90
N LEU A 245 -47.84 -36.65 4.83
CA LEU A 245 -47.85 -35.20 5.03
C LEU A 245 -46.59 -34.71 5.76
N LYS A 246 -46.15 -35.43 6.81
CA LYS A 246 -44.89 -35.16 7.51
C LYS A 246 -43.69 -35.25 6.57
N ASN A 247 -43.57 -36.32 5.78
CA ASN A 247 -42.51 -36.45 4.77
C ASN A 247 -42.55 -35.38 3.66
N LYS A 248 -43.65 -34.63 3.50
CA LYS A 248 -43.73 -33.43 2.66
C LYS A 248 -43.37 -32.15 3.42
N PHE A 249 -43.63 -32.08 4.72
CA PHE A 249 -43.32 -30.95 5.59
C PHE A 249 -41.82 -30.90 5.89
N ASP A 250 -41.27 -31.96 6.51
CA ASP A 250 -39.85 -32.10 6.86
C ASP A 250 -38.98 -31.79 5.62
N ARG A 251 -39.30 -32.39 4.47
CA ARG A 251 -38.58 -32.21 3.19
C ARG A 251 -38.70 -30.80 2.56
N VAL A 252 -39.53 -29.92 3.08
CA VAL A 252 -39.69 -28.52 2.63
C VAL A 252 -39.10 -27.52 3.64
N TYR A 253 -38.99 -27.87 4.91
CA TYR A 253 -38.55 -26.96 5.98
C TYR A 253 -37.19 -27.32 6.63
N ASP A 254 -36.75 -28.59 6.63
CA ASP A 254 -35.46 -29.06 7.19
C ASP A 254 -34.21 -28.38 6.59
N SER A 255 -34.32 -27.63 5.49
CA SER A 255 -33.19 -26.90 4.90
C SER A 255 -32.86 -25.58 5.61
N ASP A 256 -33.84 -24.98 6.29
CA ASP A 256 -33.78 -23.57 6.73
C ASP A 256 -33.80 -23.43 8.27
N ASP A 257 -34.20 -24.46 9.01
CA ASP A 257 -34.17 -24.50 10.48
C ASP A 257 -32.74 -24.71 11.02
N GLU A 258 -31.92 -23.64 10.98
CA GLU A 258 -30.56 -23.58 11.56
C GLU A 258 -30.60 -23.51 13.12
N ASP A 259 -31.38 -24.39 13.76
CA ASP A 259 -31.62 -24.42 15.21
C ASP A 259 -30.48 -25.07 16.02
N GLY A 260 -29.26 -25.03 15.46
CA GLY A 260 -28.02 -25.27 16.19
C GLY A 260 -27.45 -23.96 16.73
N GLU A 261 -26.99 -23.94 18.00
CA GLU A 261 -26.36 -22.79 18.67
C GLU A 261 -25.55 -21.91 17.70
N LYS A 262 -26.01 -20.69 17.42
CA LYS A 262 -25.52 -19.81 16.33
C LYS A 262 -24.00 -19.83 16.16
N LYS A 263 -23.53 -20.73 15.30
CA LYS A 263 -22.11 -21.07 15.18
C LYS A 263 -21.36 -19.91 14.56
N ASP A 264 -20.19 -19.60 15.11
CA ASP A 264 -19.30 -18.64 14.48
C ASP A 264 -18.91 -19.15 13.07
N PHE A 265 -18.70 -18.25 12.12
CA PHE A 265 -18.36 -18.59 10.74
C PHE A 265 -17.09 -19.48 10.65
N TYR A 266 -16.17 -19.33 11.62
CA TYR A 266 -15.02 -20.22 11.77
C TYR A 266 -15.42 -21.65 12.20
N GLN A 267 -16.40 -21.80 13.09
CA GLN A 267 -16.94 -23.09 13.51
C GLN A 267 -17.72 -23.75 12.37
N GLN A 268 -18.60 -23.02 11.67
CA GLN A 268 -19.29 -23.50 10.47
C GLN A 268 -18.30 -24.05 9.42
N GLN A 269 -17.23 -23.30 9.09
CA GLN A 269 -16.20 -23.81 8.18
C GLN A 269 -15.41 -24.99 8.74
N LYS A 270 -15.11 -25.03 10.04
CA LYS A 270 -14.44 -26.17 10.67
C LYS A 270 -15.30 -27.43 10.56
N ASP A 271 -16.60 -27.33 10.83
CA ASP A 271 -17.52 -28.46 10.80
C ASP A 271 -17.71 -28.98 9.36
N VAL A 272 -17.79 -28.09 8.37
CA VAL A 272 -17.78 -28.46 6.94
C VAL A 272 -16.48 -29.15 6.53
N LEU A 273 -15.32 -28.62 6.93
CA LEU A 273 -14.03 -29.25 6.67
C LEU A 273 -13.87 -30.61 7.37
N GLN A 274 -14.47 -30.77 8.55
CA GLN A 274 -14.45 -32.02 9.29
C GLN A 274 -15.35 -33.07 8.60
N LYS A 275 -16.58 -32.72 8.21
CA LYS A 275 -17.46 -33.57 7.40
C LYS A 275 -16.71 -34.10 6.17
N TYR A 276 -16.14 -33.21 5.35
CA TYR A 276 -15.36 -33.63 4.16
C TYR A 276 -14.21 -34.59 4.47
N VAL A 277 -13.55 -34.49 5.64
CA VAL A 277 -12.48 -35.41 6.04
C VAL A 277 -13.04 -36.77 6.46
N ASP A 278 -14.17 -36.78 7.17
CA ASP A 278 -14.82 -38.01 7.62
C ASP A 278 -15.50 -38.73 6.44
N ASP A 279 -16.17 -38.01 5.53
CA ASP A 279 -16.75 -38.50 4.27
C ASP A 279 -15.67 -39.12 3.35
N THR A 280 -14.54 -38.41 3.16
CA THR A 280 -13.40 -38.94 2.38
C THR A 280 -12.85 -40.24 2.99
N ARG A 281 -13.00 -40.43 4.30
CA ARG A 281 -12.49 -41.59 5.01
C ARG A 281 -13.35 -42.82 4.75
N THR A 282 -14.67 -42.67 4.83
CA THR A 282 -15.62 -43.75 4.53
C THR A 282 -15.55 -44.15 3.05
N GLU A 283 -15.53 -43.18 2.13
CA GLU A 283 -15.38 -43.47 0.68
C GLU A 283 -14.07 -44.21 0.36
N MET A 284 -12.94 -43.82 0.97
CA MET A 284 -11.65 -44.45 0.70
C MET A 284 -11.53 -45.86 1.29
N ASP A 285 -12.12 -46.11 2.46
CA ASP A 285 -12.13 -47.45 3.09
C ASP A 285 -13.04 -48.44 2.30
N GLU A 286 -14.10 -47.97 1.62
CA GLU A 286 -14.83 -48.75 0.61
C GLU A 286 -13.98 -49.02 -0.66
N LEU A 287 -13.16 -48.05 -1.08
CA LEU A 287 -12.28 -48.13 -2.24
C LEU A 287 -10.96 -48.90 -1.98
N ALA A 288 -11.00 -49.94 -1.15
CA ALA A 288 -9.87 -50.81 -0.76
C ALA A 288 -9.13 -51.53 -1.92
N THR A 289 -9.59 -51.38 -3.17
CA THR A 289 -8.88 -51.84 -4.38
C THR A 289 -7.74 -50.90 -4.81
N ILE A 290 -7.72 -49.66 -4.32
CA ILE A 290 -6.67 -48.68 -4.62
C ILE A 290 -5.49 -48.89 -3.66
N ASN A 291 -4.26 -48.91 -4.18
CA ASN A 291 -3.04 -49.04 -3.37
C ASN A 291 -2.64 -47.72 -2.67
N TYR A 292 -3.52 -47.19 -1.81
CA TYR A 292 -3.21 -46.09 -0.89
C TYR A 292 -2.76 -46.63 0.49
N ARG A 293 -2.19 -45.77 1.35
CA ARG A 293 -1.74 -46.11 2.71
C ARG A 293 -2.00 -44.91 3.63
N TRP A 294 -2.48 -45.14 4.85
CA TRP A 294 -2.79 -44.06 5.79
C TRP A 294 -1.52 -43.49 6.45
N ALA A 295 -1.58 -42.23 6.90
CA ALA A 295 -0.46 -41.57 7.56
C ALA A 295 -0.20 -42.19 8.95
N GLY A 296 1.02 -42.69 9.16
CA GLY A 296 1.44 -43.34 10.41
C GLY A 296 1.77 -44.83 10.26
N GLU A 297 1.41 -45.45 9.14
CA GLU A 297 1.74 -46.85 8.85
C GLU A 297 3.24 -47.07 8.57
N TYR A 298 3.77 -48.22 8.99
CA TYR A 298 5.16 -48.60 8.70
C TYR A 298 5.28 -49.26 7.33
N VAL A 299 5.86 -48.53 6.36
CA VAL A 299 5.95 -48.96 4.96
C VAL A 299 7.41 -49.21 4.54
N LYS A 300 7.69 -50.36 3.92
CA LYS A 300 8.96 -50.62 3.24
C LYS A 300 8.92 -50.07 1.82
N VAL A 301 9.58 -48.94 1.59
CA VAL A 301 9.81 -48.39 0.24
C VAL A 301 11.04 -49.05 -0.40
N VAL A 302 10.94 -49.42 -1.67
CA VAL A 302 12.06 -49.84 -2.52
C VAL A 302 12.20 -48.80 -3.62
N ILE A 303 13.44 -48.35 -3.89
CA ILE A 303 13.75 -47.35 -4.91
C ILE A 303 14.80 -47.95 -5.85
N GLU A 304 14.48 -48.04 -7.12
CA GLU A 304 15.35 -48.54 -8.19
C GLU A 304 16.30 -47.43 -8.69
N ASP A 305 17.36 -47.79 -9.42
CA ASP A 305 18.37 -46.87 -9.98
C ASP A 305 19.02 -45.87 -8.99
N MET A 306 19.12 -46.24 -7.71
CA MET A 306 19.83 -45.44 -6.69
C MET A 306 21.34 -45.36 -6.98
N PRO A 307 21.94 -44.14 -7.05
CA PRO A 307 23.37 -43.98 -7.33
C PRO A 307 24.30 -44.64 -6.30
N TYR A 308 25.37 -45.27 -6.77
CA TYR A 308 26.36 -45.95 -5.91
C TYR A 308 27.00 -45.00 -4.89
N GLU A 309 27.26 -43.75 -5.27
CA GLU A 309 27.88 -42.75 -4.40
C GLU A 309 27.01 -42.39 -3.19
N PHE A 310 25.68 -42.54 -3.30
CA PHE A 310 24.78 -42.37 -2.15
C PHE A 310 25.01 -43.46 -1.10
N MET A 311 25.19 -44.72 -1.53
CA MET A 311 25.49 -45.84 -0.64
C MET A 311 26.89 -45.72 -0.02
N GLN A 312 27.86 -45.20 -0.77
CA GLN A 312 29.21 -44.92 -0.28
C GLN A 312 29.26 -43.71 0.68
N GLY A 313 28.44 -42.70 0.44
CA GLY A 313 28.33 -41.47 1.24
C GLY A 313 27.32 -41.51 2.39
N LEU A 314 26.75 -42.69 2.70
CA LEU A 314 25.69 -42.84 3.70
C LEU A 314 26.24 -42.73 5.13
N ASP A 315 26.08 -41.55 5.73
CA ASP A 315 26.31 -41.30 7.15
C ASP A 315 25.00 -41.52 7.95
N PRO A 316 24.92 -42.49 8.89
CA PRO A 316 23.70 -42.76 9.66
C PRO A 316 23.31 -41.63 10.63
N THR A 317 24.17 -40.62 10.84
CA THR A 317 23.82 -39.42 11.61
C THR A 317 23.01 -38.40 10.79
N LEU A 318 22.93 -38.55 9.46
CA LEU A 318 22.17 -37.67 8.58
C LEU A 318 20.80 -38.30 8.25
N PRO A 319 19.67 -37.70 8.67
CA PRO A 319 18.34 -38.26 8.40
C PRO A 319 18.01 -38.20 6.91
N ILE A 320 17.61 -39.34 6.36
CA ILE A 320 16.99 -39.43 5.04
C ILE A 320 15.52 -39.03 5.17
N VAL A 321 15.06 -38.09 4.33
CA VAL A 321 13.67 -37.67 4.26
C VAL A 321 13.15 -37.93 2.85
N LEU A 322 12.12 -38.76 2.75
CA LEU A 322 11.38 -38.99 1.52
C LEU A 322 10.14 -38.08 1.52
N GLY A 323 9.78 -37.54 0.35
CA GLY A 323 8.65 -36.64 0.19
C GLY A 323 8.00 -36.82 -1.16
N GLY A 324 6.66 -36.97 -1.17
CA GLY A 324 5.88 -37.12 -2.39
C GLY A 324 5.93 -35.86 -3.27
N ILE A 325 5.98 -36.07 -4.58
CA ILE A 325 5.97 -35.02 -5.61
C ILE A 325 4.95 -35.44 -6.67
N SER A 326 3.89 -34.64 -6.87
CA SER A 326 2.88 -34.90 -7.92
C SER A 326 3.00 -33.92 -9.08
N ASN A 327 2.93 -32.60 -8.79
CA ASN A 327 2.78 -31.57 -9.83
C ASN A 327 4.05 -30.72 -10.06
N GLU A 328 5.16 -31.04 -9.40
CA GLU A 328 6.35 -30.17 -9.37
C GLU A 328 7.51 -30.61 -10.31
N GLU A 329 7.29 -31.46 -11.31
CA GLU A 329 8.41 -32.02 -12.10
C GLU A 329 8.96 -31.08 -13.18
N GLY A 330 8.09 -30.30 -13.84
CA GLY A 330 8.49 -29.44 -14.97
C GLY A 330 9.38 -28.26 -14.57
N LEU A 331 10.51 -28.07 -15.27
CA LEU A 331 11.39 -26.91 -15.09
C LEU A 331 10.83 -25.64 -15.75
N SER A 332 10.63 -24.58 -14.97
CA SER A 332 10.04 -23.30 -15.39
C SER A 332 10.86 -22.09 -14.93
N LEU A 333 10.45 -20.88 -15.35
CA LEU A 333 10.96 -19.62 -14.80
C LEU A 333 10.01 -19.12 -13.70
N ILE A 334 10.48 -19.10 -12.46
CA ILE A 334 9.66 -18.73 -11.31
C ILE A 334 9.96 -17.30 -10.86
N THR A 335 8.88 -16.53 -10.62
CA THR A 335 8.92 -15.24 -9.95
C THR A 335 8.78 -15.43 -8.44
N LEU A 336 9.84 -15.08 -7.70
CA LEU A 336 9.89 -15.08 -6.24
C LEU A 336 9.75 -13.66 -5.68
N ARG A 337 9.10 -13.50 -4.52
CA ARG A 337 9.12 -12.29 -3.69
C ARG A 337 10.19 -12.41 -2.61
N ILE A 338 11.42 -12.00 -2.92
CA ILE A 338 12.59 -12.15 -2.05
C ILE A 338 12.89 -10.89 -1.22
N LYS A 339 13.41 -11.07 0.00
CA LYS A 339 13.97 -10.02 0.86
C LYS A 339 15.26 -10.50 1.52
N ARG A 340 16.30 -9.64 1.57
CA ARG A 340 17.52 -9.91 2.33
C ARG A 340 17.16 -10.15 3.80
N HIS A 341 17.71 -11.19 4.42
CA HIS A 341 17.44 -11.43 5.84
C HIS A 341 18.01 -10.30 6.71
N ARG A 342 17.28 -9.87 7.76
CA ARG A 342 17.63 -8.70 8.59
C ARG A 342 19.07 -8.77 9.11
N TRP A 343 19.47 -9.94 9.60
CA TRP A 343 20.78 -10.20 10.20
C TRP A 343 21.87 -10.64 9.20
N TYR A 344 21.58 -10.77 7.90
CA TYR A 344 22.60 -11.14 6.92
C TYR A 344 23.37 -9.90 6.44
N PRO A 345 24.69 -9.78 6.68
CA PRO A 345 25.41 -8.50 6.63
C PRO A 345 25.73 -7.98 5.21
N LYS A 346 25.36 -8.69 4.14
CA LYS A 346 25.67 -8.31 2.76
C LYS A 346 24.42 -8.24 1.90
N ILE A 347 24.33 -7.25 1.02
CA ILE A 347 23.30 -7.21 -0.03
C ILE A 347 23.56 -8.31 -1.07
N LEU A 348 22.49 -8.92 -1.58
CA LEU A 348 22.59 -9.96 -2.60
C LEU A 348 22.70 -9.30 -3.99
N LYS A 349 23.46 -9.91 -4.90
CA LYS A 349 23.76 -9.34 -6.21
C LYS A 349 23.19 -10.18 -7.34
N THR A 350 22.54 -9.53 -8.29
CA THR A 350 22.01 -10.19 -9.48
C THR A 350 23.14 -10.90 -10.24
N GLY A 351 22.91 -12.16 -10.61
CA GLY A 351 23.88 -12.96 -11.35
C GLY A 351 25.00 -13.60 -10.52
N ASP A 352 24.98 -13.48 -9.18
CA ASP A 352 25.70 -14.40 -8.30
C ASP A 352 24.82 -15.62 -8.00
N PRO A 353 25.37 -16.86 -7.97
CA PRO A 353 24.61 -18.05 -7.63
C PRO A 353 24.20 -18.03 -6.16
N ILE A 354 22.98 -18.46 -5.86
CA ILE A 354 22.45 -18.64 -4.51
C ILE A 354 21.85 -20.05 -4.38
N VAL A 355 21.88 -20.61 -3.18
CA VAL A 355 21.08 -21.78 -2.85
C VAL A 355 19.68 -21.33 -2.47
N VAL A 356 18.66 -22.00 -3.00
CA VAL A 356 17.26 -21.85 -2.63
C VAL A 356 16.77 -23.19 -2.08
N SER A 357 15.98 -23.14 -1.01
CA SER A 357 15.29 -24.29 -0.42
C SER A 357 13.80 -24.01 -0.46
N VAL A 358 13.04 -24.80 -1.23
CA VAL A 358 11.57 -24.71 -1.32
C VAL A 358 10.98 -26.11 -1.39
N GLY A 359 9.94 -26.36 -0.60
CA GLY A 359 9.42 -27.72 -0.39
C GLY A 359 10.55 -28.69 -0.02
N TRP A 360 10.56 -29.86 -0.63
CA TRP A 360 11.60 -30.88 -0.47
C TRP A 360 12.94 -30.53 -1.14
N ARG A 361 12.96 -29.55 -2.05
CA ARG A 361 14.09 -29.36 -2.98
C ARG A 361 15.03 -28.24 -2.55
N ARG A 362 16.31 -28.61 -2.42
CA ARG A 362 17.45 -27.69 -2.24
C ARG A 362 18.22 -27.63 -3.55
N PHE A 363 18.39 -26.45 -4.13
CA PHE A 363 19.08 -26.29 -5.41
C PHE A 363 19.80 -24.95 -5.51
N GLN A 364 20.88 -24.91 -6.29
CA GLN A 364 21.59 -23.70 -6.65
C GLN A 364 21.03 -23.14 -7.96
N THR A 365 20.69 -21.85 -7.97
CA THR A 365 20.18 -21.12 -9.15
C THR A 365 20.85 -19.74 -9.25
N ILE A 366 20.69 -19.05 -10.38
CA ILE A 366 21.26 -17.71 -10.61
C ILE A 366 20.12 -16.66 -10.68
N PRO A 367 19.74 -16.04 -9.56
CA PRO A 367 18.63 -15.10 -9.51
C PRO A 367 18.89 -13.81 -10.29
N THR A 368 17.84 -13.36 -10.98
CA THR A 368 17.75 -12.04 -11.61
C THR A 368 16.79 -11.17 -10.81
N TYR A 369 17.33 -10.31 -9.93
CA TYR A 369 16.51 -9.40 -9.12
C TYR A 369 15.93 -8.27 -9.98
N PHE A 370 14.65 -7.96 -9.77
CA PHE A 370 13.92 -6.86 -10.42
C PHE A 370 12.89 -6.24 -9.48
N MET A 371 12.30 -5.13 -9.89
CA MET A 371 11.19 -4.50 -9.18
C MET A 371 10.18 -4.00 -10.19
N ASN A 372 8.89 -4.30 -9.98
CA ASN A 372 7.83 -3.86 -10.88
C ASN A 372 7.59 -2.35 -10.73
N ASP A 373 7.84 -1.59 -11.79
CA ASP A 373 7.64 -0.13 -11.89
C ASP A 373 6.16 0.21 -12.20
N ARG A 374 5.22 -0.65 -11.75
CA ARG A 374 3.82 -0.88 -12.21
C ARG A 374 3.65 -1.22 -13.69
N ILE A 375 4.46 -0.63 -14.57
CA ILE A 375 4.38 -0.76 -16.04
C ILE A 375 5.39 -1.79 -16.55
N LYS A 376 6.54 -1.98 -15.86
CA LYS A 376 7.67 -2.80 -16.35
C LYS A 376 8.46 -3.45 -15.22
N ASN A 377 8.88 -4.69 -15.41
CA ASN A 377 9.75 -5.43 -14.49
C ASN A 377 11.20 -4.97 -14.64
N ARG A 378 11.60 -3.98 -13.84
CA ARG A 378 12.89 -3.28 -13.98
C ARG A 378 14.01 -3.99 -13.22
N MET A 379 14.98 -4.52 -13.94
CA MET A 379 16.17 -5.20 -13.41
C MET A 379 16.91 -4.34 -12.36
N LEU A 380 17.21 -4.95 -11.21
CA LEU A 380 18.09 -4.42 -10.18
C LEU A 380 19.49 -5.04 -10.29
N LYS A 381 20.51 -4.32 -9.80
CA LYS A 381 21.88 -4.85 -9.67
C LYS A 381 22.06 -5.66 -8.38
N TYR A 382 21.36 -5.24 -7.34
CA TYR A 382 21.40 -5.78 -5.98
C TYR A 382 19.98 -5.80 -5.40
N THR A 383 19.72 -6.66 -4.41
CA THR A 383 18.52 -6.56 -3.57
C THR A 383 18.55 -5.25 -2.76
N PRO A 384 17.41 -4.56 -2.58
CA PRO A 384 17.30 -3.47 -1.61
C PRO A 384 17.48 -4.01 -0.18
N GLU A 385 17.98 -3.18 0.73
CA GLU A 385 18.47 -3.66 2.04
C GLU A 385 17.35 -4.12 2.99
N HIS A 386 16.19 -3.47 2.97
CA HIS A 386 15.08 -3.73 3.91
C HIS A 386 13.71 -3.96 3.24
N LEU A 387 13.65 -3.83 1.91
CA LEU A 387 12.44 -3.97 1.09
C LEU A 387 12.37 -5.36 0.44
N HIS A 388 11.17 -5.81 0.07
CA HIS A 388 11.02 -6.96 -0.83
C HIS A 388 11.29 -6.53 -2.28
N CYS A 389 11.92 -7.39 -3.06
CA CYS A 389 12.00 -7.26 -4.52
C CYS A 389 11.55 -8.57 -5.18
N SER A 390 11.27 -8.51 -6.48
CA SER A 390 11.00 -9.71 -7.26
C SER A 390 12.33 -10.34 -7.70
N ALA A 391 12.36 -11.65 -7.88
CA ALA A 391 13.49 -12.37 -8.46
C ALA A 391 12.98 -13.39 -9.47
N ALA A 392 13.52 -13.37 -10.69
CA ALA A 392 13.34 -14.48 -11.62
C ALA A 392 14.46 -15.50 -11.40
N ILE A 393 14.08 -16.77 -11.21
CA ILE A 393 14.99 -17.92 -11.16
C ILE A 393 14.58 -18.97 -12.19
N TYR A 394 15.44 -19.95 -12.45
CA TYR A 394 15.11 -21.17 -13.17
C TYR A 394 15.13 -22.35 -12.20
N SER A 395 14.03 -23.10 -12.14
CA SER A 395 13.76 -24.11 -11.11
C SER A 395 12.62 -25.04 -11.54
N PRO A 396 12.40 -26.18 -10.85
CA PRO A 396 11.16 -26.93 -10.94
C PRO A 396 9.95 -26.04 -10.62
N TYR A 397 8.77 -26.40 -11.14
CA TYR A 397 7.49 -25.81 -10.78
C TYR A 397 7.27 -25.94 -9.27
N ILE A 398 6.88 -24.86 -8.58
CA ILE A 398 6.61 -24.85 -7.14
C ILE A 398 5.31 -24.08 -6.91
N GLN A 399 4.41 -24.57 -6.07
CA GLN A 399 3.11 -23.92 -5.89
C GLN A 399 3.24 -22.45 -5.43
N PRO A 400 2.51 -21.49 -6.02
CA PRO A 400 2.44 -20.11 -5.55
C PRO A 400 2.06 -19.99 -4.08
N GLY A 401 2.55 -18.94 -3.42
CA GLY A 401 2.36 -18.72 -1.97
C GLY A 401 3.40 -19.44 -1.10
N THR A 402 3.95 -20.59 -1.53
CA THR A 402 4.93 -21.37 -0.76
C THR A 402 6.12 -20.53 -0.30
N GLY A 403 6.45 -20.62 0.99
CA GLY A 403 7.59 -19.94 1.60
C GLY A 403 8.93 -20.59 1.25
N PHE A 404 9.99 -19.78 1.13
CA PHE A 404 11.35 -20.27 0.89
C PHE A 404 12.40 -19.55 1.73
N CYS A 405 13.52 -20.25 1.97
CA CYS A 405 14.75 -19.65 2.44
C CYS A 405 15.86 -19.78 1.39
N ALA A 406 16.81 -18.85 1.40
CA ALA A 406 17.93 -18.84 0.47
C ALA A 406 19.25 -18.51 1.20
N TYR A 407 20.32 -19.20 0.85
CA TYR A 407 21.62 -19.14 1.53
C TYR A 407 22.80 -19.31 0.55
N TYR A 408 24.02 -19.13 1.05
CA TYR A 408 25.24 -19.42 0.29
C TYR A 408 25.86 -20.74 0.76
N MET A 409 26.28 -21.57 -0.18
CA MET A 409 26.80 -22.93 0.10
C MET A 409 27.95 -22.91 1.12
N LYS A 410 28.89 -21.97 0.98
CA LYS A 410 29.93 -21.72 1.99
C LYS A 410 29.41 -20.70 3.00
N ARG A 411 29.24 -21.12 4.27
CA ARG A 411 28.99 -20.22 5.40
C ARG A 411 30.19 -19.28 5.56
N ALA A 412 30.03 -18.03 5.15
CA ALA A 412 31.05 -16.98 5.20
C ALA A 412 30.83 -15.97 6.36
N HIS A 413 29.79 -16.19 7.15
CA HIS A 413 29.32 -15.36 8.27
C HIS A 413 28.60 -16.25 9.28
N ASN A 414 28.54 -15.80 10.55
CA ASN A 414 27.86 -16.50 11.64
C ASN A 414 26.38 -16.77 11.32
N PHE A 415 25.71 -15.80 10.68
CA PHE A 415 24.34 -15.98 10.17
C PHE A 415 24.35 -16.50 8.72
N GLY A 416 23.92 -17.75 8.53
CA GLY A 416 24.02 -18.46 7.24
C GLY A 416 22.92 -18.17 6.22
N VAL A 417 21.70 -17.82 6.66
CA VAL A 417 20.57 -17.54 5.74
C VAL A 417 20.75 -16.14 5.15
N ALA A 418 20.74 -16.05 3.82
CA ALA A 418 20.99 -14.82 3.09
C ALA A 418 19.69 -14.03 2.79
N ALA A 419 18.60 -14.75 2.51
CA ALA A 419 17.29 -14.18 2.24
C ALA A 419 16.15 -15.15 2.58
N THR A 420 14.95 -14.57 2.68
CA THR A 420 13.68 -15.30 2.80
C THR A 420 12.66 -14.69 1.81
N GLY A 421 11.59 -15.42 1.53
CA GLY A 421 10.54 -14.95 0.63
C GLY A 421 9.42 -15.95 0.41
N THR A 422 8.54 -15.65 -0.56
CA THR A 422 7.49 -16.55 -1.04
C THR A 422 7.54 -16.67 -2.57
N VAL A 423 7.02 -17.77 -3.11
CA VAL A 423 6.72 -17.92 -4.55
C VAL A 423 5.53 -17.03 -4.90
N LEU A 424 5.57 -16.36 -6.07
CA LEU A 424 4.45 -15.57 -6.59
C LEU A 424 3.77 -16.22 -7.79
N GLU A 425 4.55 -16.65 -8.78
CA GLU A 425 4.03 -17.03 -10.11
C GLU A 425 5.07 -17.89 -10.85
N ASN A 426 4.60 -18.91 -11.58
CA ASN A 426 5.43 -19.77 -12.42
C ASN A 426 5.08 -19.48 -13.89
N SER A 427 6.09 -19.16 -14.71
CA SER A 427 5.91 -18.82 -16.12
C SER A 427 6.98 -19.49 -17.00
N GLN A 428 6.71 -19.59 -18.30
CA GLN A 428 7.72 -20.02 -19.28
C GLN A 428 8.64 -18.86 -19.71
N ALA A 429 8.20 -17.60 -19.56
CA ALA A 429 8.93 -16.40 -19.96
C ALA A 429 8.63 -15.21 -19.03
N ILE A 430 9.68 -14.51 -18.56
CA ILE A 430 9.55 -13.33 -17.68
C ILE A 430 10.34 -12.17 -18.29
N ASP A 431 9.63 -11.13 -18.74
CA ASP A 431 10.21 -9.95 -19.41
C ASP A 431 10.88 -8.97 -18.41
N VAL A 432 12.11 -9.29 -18.01
CA VAL A 432 12.93 -8.42 -17.17
C VAL A 432 13.69 -7.40 -18.04
N VAL A 433 13.39 -6.11 -17.87
CA VAL A 433 14.03 -5.02 -18.63
C VAL A 433 15.08 -4.25 -17.82
N LYS A 434 16.24 -4.01 -18.42
CA LYS A 434 17.29 -3.13 -17.90
C LYS A 434 17.22 -1.76 -18.57
N LYS A 435 17.21 -0.72 -17.74
CA LYS A 435 17.26 0.68 -18.18
C LYS A 435 18.67 1.02 -18.69
N ILE A 436 18.75 1.47 -19.94
CA ILE A 436 19.97 1.96 -20.58
C ILE A 436 19.82 3.47 -20.81
N LYS A 437 20.92 4.23 -20.71
CA LYS A 437 20.98 5.62 -21.15
C LYS A 437 21.95 5.70 -22.32
N LEU A 438 21.48 6.15 -23.48
CA LEU A 438 22.37 6.64 -24.54
C LEU A 438 22.67 8.10 -24.22
N THR A 439 23.94 8.50 -24.23
CA THR A 439 24.39 9.84 -23.77
C THR A 439 25.08 10.58 -24.89
N GLY A 440 24.62 11.79 -25.21
CA GLY A 440 25.22 12.68 -26.19
C GLY A 440 25.62 14.02 -25.59
N LEU A 441 26.48 14.73 -26.31
CA LEU A 441 26.91 16.08 -25.98
C LEU A 441 26.43 17.05 -27.07
N PRO A 442 25.99 18.27 -26.73
CA PRO A 442 25.67 19.28 -27.72
C PRO A 442 26.93 19.75 -28.45
N GLU A 443 26.76 20.13 -29.71
CA GLU A 443 27.82 20.69 -30.55
C GLU A 443 27.52 22.13 -30.98
N LYS A 444 26.31 22.36 -31.51
CA LYS A 444 25.86 23.69 -31.96
C LYS A 444 24.47 23.97 -31.37
N ILE A 445 24.30 25.11 -30.69
CA ILE A 445 23.13 25.42 -29.86
C ILE A 445 22.49 26.74 -30.31
N HIS A 446 21.25 26.65 -30.78
CA HIS A 446 20.40 27.79 -31.17
C HIS A 446 19.46 28.14 -30.00
N LYS A 447 18.24 28.66 -30.27
CA LYS A 447 17.26 28.99 -29.22
C LYS A 447 16.56 27.74 -28.67
N HIS A 448 15.80 27.03 -29.50
CA HIS A 448 15.06 25.81 -29.15
C HIS A 448 15.56 24.56 -29.91
N THR A 449 16.66 24.67 -30.66
CA THR A 449 17.25 23.56 -31.41
C THR A 449 18.74 23.42 -31.13
N ALA A 450 19.22 22.17 -31.10
CA ALA A 450 20.64 21.87 -30.96
C ALA A 450 21.03 20.67 -31.81
N TYR A 451 22.30 20.66 -32.24
CA TYR A 451 22.93 19.50 -32.86
C TYR A 451 23.68 18.71 -31.78
N ILE A 452 23.50 17.39 -31.75
CA ILE A 452 24.01 16.50 -30.70
C ILE A 452 24.94 15.46 -31.34
N LYS A 453 26.11 15.26 -30.73
CA LYS A 453 27.12 14.28 -31.13
C LYS A 453 27.33 13.20 -30.06
N ARG A 454 27.96 12.08 -30.48
CA ARG A 454 28.41 10.96 -29.61
C ARG A 454 27.30 10.19 -28.88
N MET A 455 26.02 10.36 -29.24
CA MET A 455 24.93 9.50 -28.76
C MET A 455 24.72 8.26 -29.65
N PHE A 456 24.94 8.45 -30.95
CA PHE A 456 24.86 7.45 -32.02
C PHE A 456 26.12 7.55 -32.88
N ASN A 457 26.43 6.49 -33.62
CA ASN A 457 27.60 6.42 -34.51
C ASN A 457 27.23 6.66 -35.98
N THR A 458 26.02 6.26 -36.40
CA THR A 458 25.58 6.29 -37.80
C THR A 458 24.28 7.06 -37.98
N SER A 459 24.04 7.57 -39.20
CA SER A 459 22.75 8.16 -39.58
C SER A 459 21.58 7.16 -39.55
N LEU A 460 21.84 5.87 -39.78
CA LEU A 460 20.83 4.80 -39.69
C LEU A 460 20.36 4.55 -38.24
N GLU A 461 21.28 4.59 -37.26
CA GLU A 461 20.91 4.60 -35.84
C GLU A 461 20.02 5.81 -35.50
N VAL A 462 20.37 7.00 -35.98
CA VAL A 462 19.54 8.20 -35.75
C VAL A 462 18.14 8.04 -36.35
N ALA A 463 18.02 7.54 -37.59
CA ALA A 463 16.72 7.32 -38.24
C ALA A 463 15.84 6.34 -37.44
N LYS A 464 16.42 5.27 -36.91
CA LYS A 464 15.72 4.31 -36.02
C LYS A 464 15.25 4.92 -34.69
N PHE A 465 15.84 6.04 -34.27
CA PHE A 465 15.43 6.80 -33.08
C PHE A 465 14.86 8.19 -33.44
N GLU A 466 14.42 8.42 -34.68
CA GLU A 466 13.77 9.68 -35.05
C GLU A 466 12.43 9.82 -34.30
N GLY A 467 12.09 11.05 -33.90
CA GLY A 467 10.94 11.29 -33.02
C GLY A 467 11.11 10.88 -31.55
N ALA A 468 12.21 10.21 -31.17
CA ALA A 468 12.39 9.71 -29.81
C ALA A 468 12.55 10.84 -28.76
N ALA A 469 11.97 10.62 -27.58
CA ALA A 469 12.03 11.56 -26.45
C ALA A 469 13.39 11.52 -25.73
N ILE A 470 14.00 12.69 -25.58
CA ILE A 470 15.30 12.91 -24.93
C ILE A 470 15.17 13.94 -23.80
N LYS A 471 16.11 13.93 -22.85
CA LYS A 471 16.12 14.89 -21.72
C LYS A 471 17.55 15.26 -21.36
N THR A 472 17.77 16.51 -20.94
CA THR A 472 19.07 16.95 -20.41
C THR A 472 19.22 16.63 -18.92
N VAL A 473 20.45 16.64 -18.41
CA VAL A 473 20.70 16.60 -16.95
C VAL A 473 20.09 17.82 -16.24
N SER A 474 20.08 19.01 -16.86
CA SER A 474 19.37 20.19 -16.36
C SER A 474 17.83 20.07 -16.38
N GLY A 475 17.26 18.97 -16.89
CA GLY A 475 15.83 18.67 -16.80
C GLY A 475 14.99 19.02 -18.03
N ILE A 476 15.50 19.80 -18.97
CA ILE A 476 14.83 20.22 -20.20
C ILE A 476 14.48 18.99 -21.06
N ARG A 477 13.22 18.84 -21.48
CA ARG A 477 12.75 17.79 -22.41
C ARG A 477 13.02 18.19 -23.86
N GLY A 478 13.11 17.20 -24.74
CA GLY A 478 13.29 17.41 -26.17
C GLY A 478 13.00 16.17 -27.00
N GLN A 479 13.19 16.30 -28.32
CA GLN A 479 12.90 15.25 -29.31
C GLN A 479 14.04 15.18 -30.35
N VAL A 480 14.41 13.96 -30.74
CA VAL A 480 15.20 13.71 -31.97
C VAL A 480 14.38 14.13 -33.19
N LYS A 481 14.93 14.95 -34.10
CA LYS A 481 14.18 15.46 -35.27
C LYS A 481 14.68 15.00 -36.63
N LYS A 482 16.00 14.93 -36.88
CA LYS A 482 16.58 14.35 -38.11
C LYS A 482 18.09 14.13 -37.97
N ALA A 483 18.63 13.13 -38.67
CA ALA A 483 20.08 12.98 -38.88
C ALA A 483 20.69 14.22 -39.56
N PHE A 484 21.97 14.48 -39.29
CA PHE A 484 22.72 15.60 -39.85
C PHE A 484 24.16 15.13 -40.20
N GLY A 485 24.40 14.90 -41.49
CA GLY A 485 25.60 14.22 -41.96
C GLY A 485 25.64 12.75 -41.55
N ASN A 486 26.78 12.10 -41.78
CA ASN A 486 26.89 10.63 -41.69
C ASN A 486 27.34 10.15 -40.29
N ASN A 487 27.96 11.01 -39.49
CA ASN A 487 28.71 10.66 -38.28
C ASN A 487 27.83 10.51 -37.02
N GLY A 488 26.59 10.03 -37.15
CA GLY A 488 25.63 9.86 -36.05
C GLY A 488 25.20 11.17 -35.35
N VAL A 489 25.56 12.33 -35.90
CA VAL A 489 25.12 13.64 -35.42
C VAL A 489 23.67 13.87 -35.85
N PHE A 490 22.88 14.49 -34.98
CA PHE A 490 21.46 14.74 -35.25
C PHE A 490 20.99 16.09 -34.73
N ARG A 491 19.96 16.63 -35.40
CA ARG A 491 19.24 17.82 -34.96
C ARG A 491 18.15 17.40 -33.97
N ALA A 492 18.09 18.10 -32.85
CA ALA A 492 17.08 17.96 -31.82
C ALA A 492 16.34 19.29 -31.57
N THR A 493 15.08 19.18 -31.12
CA THR A 493 14.29 20.29 -30.56
C THR A 493 14.18 20.14 -29.04
N PHE A 494 14.24 21.23 -28.30
CA PHE A 494 14.12 21.30 -26.84
C PHE A 494 13.14 22.40 -26.41
N GLU A 495 12.57 22.27 -25.21
CA GLU A 495 11.67 23.28 -24.63
C GLU A 495 12.38 24.64 -24.48
N ASP A 496 13.59 24.63 -23.93
CA ASP A 496 14.43 25.82 -23.67
C ASP A 496 15.89 25.59 -24.10
N ARG A 497 16.67 26.68 -24.12
CA ARG A 497 18.06 26.71 -24.56
C ARG A 497 18.99 25.95 -23.61
N ILE A 498 19.35 24.73 -24.01
CA ILE A 498 20.37 23.91 -23.35
C ILE A 498 21.75 24.62 -23.30
N LYS A 499 22.61 24.23 -22.36
CA LYS A 499 23.99 24.74 -22.25
C LYS A 499 24.97 23.82 -22.95
N ALA A 500 26.14 24.34 -23.33
CA ALA A 500 27.26 23.52 -23.84
C ALA A 500 27.77 22.48 -22.82
N SER A 501 27.54 22.73 -21.52
CA SER A 501 27.88 21.82 -20.42
C SER A 501 26.81 20.76 -20.12
N ASP A 502 25.64 20.80 -20.78
CA ASP A 502 24.57 19.82 -20.53
C ASP A 502 24.86 18.48 -21.23
N ILE A 503 24.75 17.39 -20.48
CA ILE A 503 24.69 16.05 -21.08
C ILE A 503 23.24 15.76 -21.46
N VAL A 504 23.00 15.39 -22.72
CA VAL A 504 21.70 14.92 -23.21
C VAL A 504 21.65 13.41 -23.09
N PHE A 505 20.51 12.84 -22.68
CA PHE A 505 20.32 11.39 -22.70
C PHE A 505 18.95 10.93 -23.19
N LEU A 506 18.96 9.80 -23.89
CA LEU A 506 17.78 9.01 -24.27
C LEU A 506 17.61 7.89 -23.24
N ARG A 507 16.38 7.66 -22.75
CA ARG A 507 16.04 6.62 -21.77
C ARG A 507 15.52 5.36 -22.49
N ALA A 508 16.41 4.45 -22.85
CA ALA A 508 16.06 3.17 -23.45
C ALA A 508 15.81 2.09 -22.38
N PHE A 509 15.11 1.03 -22.78
CA PHE A 509 14.97 -0.21 -22.02
C PHE A 509 15.33 -1.38 -22.95
N HIS A 510 16.06 -2.35 -22.41
CA HIS A 510 16.47 -3.56 -23.14
C HIS A 510 16.08 -4.77 -22.29
N THR A 511 15.34 -5.71 -22.89
CA THR A 511 15.03 -7.02 -22.30
C THR A 511 16.31 -7.81 -22.03
N ILE A 512 16.32 -8.58 -20.95
CA ILE A 512 17.47 -9.43 -20.59
C ILE A 512 17.01 -10.88 -20.44
N PRO A 513 17.62 -11.83 -21.15
CA PRO A 513 17.35 -13.24 -20.96
C PRO A 513 17.81 -13.67 -19.56
N ILE A 514 16.92 -14.32 -18.82
CA ILE A 514 17.23 -14.95 -17.54
C ILE A 514 18.07 -16.20 -17.80
N LYS A 515 19.05 -16.46 -16.94
CA LYS A 515 19.92 -17.64 -17.08
C LYS A 515 19.17 -18.89 -16.63
N LYS A 516 18.92 -19.80 -17.57
CA LYS A 516 18.45 -21.17 -17.28
C LYS A 516 19.59 -21.97 -16.63
N PHE A 517 19.75 -21.80 -15.31
CA PHE A 517 20.70 -22.56 -14.49
C PHE A 517 20.00 -23.11 -13.25
N TYR A 518 20.03 -24.44 -13.14
CA TYR A 518 19.52 -25.23 -12.03
C TYR A 518 20.56 -26.33 -11.73
N ASN A 519 20.90 -26.50 -10.46
CA ASN A 519 21.84 -27.51 -10.00
C ASN A 519 21.38 -28.02 -8.62
N PRO A 520 20.86 -29.26 -8.49
CA PRO A 520 20.35 -29.77 -7.23
C PRO A 520 21.46 -29.95 -6.18
N ILE A 521 21.11 -29.84 -4.89
CA ILE A 521 22.05 -30.07 -3.79
C ILE A 521 21.86 -31.49 -3.25
N THR A 522 22.55 -32.39 -3.93
CA THR A 522 22.77 -33.78 -3.55
C THR A 522 23.92 -33.86 -2.54
N SER A 523 23.68 -33.47 -1.28
CA SER A 523 24.71 -33.37 -0.23
C SER A 523 25.52 -34.66 0.04
N LEU A 524 24.96 -35.82 -0.32
CA LEU A 524 25.57 -37.15 -0.16
C LEU A 524 26.32 -37.62 -1.43
N LEU A 525 26.28 -36.84 -2.52
CA LEU A 525 27.00 -37.12 -3.77
C LEU A 525 28.09 -36.06 -4.01
N SER A 526 29.18 -36.47 -4.67
CA SER A 526 30.35 -35.61 -4.94
C SER A 526 30.14 -34.63 -6.10
N VAL A 527 29.22 -33.68 -5.96
CA VAL A 527 28.92 -32.65 -6.98
C VAL A 527 29.64 -31.31 -6.75
N THR A 528 30.09 -30.66 -7.82
CA THR A 528 30.77 -29.35 -7.75
C THR A 528 29.78 -28.20 -7.85
N TYR A 529 29.72 -27.34 -6.82
CA TYR A 529 28.86 -26.15 -6.80
C TYR A 529 29.51 -24.90 -7.41
N MET A 530 28.69 -24.02 -7.99
CA MET A 530 29.13 -22.76 -8.59
C MET A 530 29.61 -21.77 -7.51
N ARG A 531 30.82 -21.22 -7.67
CA ARG A 531 31.39 -20.20 -6.79
C ARG A 531 30.83 -18.80 -7.10
N THR A 532 30.76 -17.93 -6.09
CA THR A 532 30.33 -16.52 -6.28
C THR A 532 31.37 -15.72 -7.08
N ILE A 533 30.94 -14.63 -7.72
CA ILE A 533 31.83 -13.72 -8.47
C ILE A 533 32.88 -13.09 -7.53
N ALA A 534 32.59 -12.94 -6.23
CA ALA A 534 33.56 -12.46 -5.24
C ALA A 534 34.64 -13.51 -4.89
N GLU A 535 34.33 -14.81 -4.99
CA GLU A 535 35.30 -15.90 -4.80
C GLU A 535 36.08 -16.19 -6.09
N ILE A 536 35.43 -16.13 -7.26
CA ILE A 536 36.08 -16.22 -8.57
C ILE A 536 37.09 -15.08 -8.74
N ARG A 537 36.76 -13.86 -8.30
CA ARG A 537 37.72 -12.73 -8.30
C ARG A 537 38.89 -12.95 -7.38
N ARG A 538 38.67 -13.37 -6.12
CA ARG A 538 39.75 -13.64 -5.17
C ARG A 538 40.66 -14.78 -5.64
N SER A 539 40.10 -15.90 -6.08
CA SER A 539 40.88 -17.04 -6.59
C SER A 539 41.60 -16.79 -7.93
N LYS A 540 41.26 -15.72 -8.66
CA LYS A 540 41.98 -15.26 -9.87
C LYS A 540 42.75 -13.95 -9.65
N ASN A 541 42.86 -13.44 -8.42
CA ASN A 541 43.46 -12.15 -8.07
C ASN A 541 42.95 -10.95 -8.91
N LEU A 542 41.68 -10.99 -9.34
CA LEU A 542 41.07 -9.96 -10.19
C LEU A 542 40.40 -8.85 -9.37
N ALA A 543 40.87 -7.62 -9.56
CA ALA A 543 40.30 -6.42 -8.96
C ALA A 543 38.82 -6.20 -9.35
N VAL A 544 38.07 -5.47 -8.50
CA VAL A 544 36.68 -5.09 -8.80
C VAL A 544 36.66 -3.97 -9.84
N PRO A 545 35.97 -4.12 -10.99
CA PRO A 545 35.91 -3.08 -12.01
C PRO A 545 35.26 -1.80 -11.49
N ASN A 546 36.04 -0.71 -11.45
CA ASN A 546 35.66 0.55 -10.82
C ASN A 546 35.86 1.72 -11.80
N LYS A 547 34.81 2.51 -12.06
CA LYS A 547 34.85 3.64 -13.00
C LYS A 547 35.01 4.96 -12.24
N LYS A 548 36.12 5.67 -12.47
CA LYS A 548 36.44 6.94 -11.79
C LYS A 548 35.31 7.97 -11.88
N ASP A 549 34.67 8.09 -13.05
CA ASP A 549 33.58 9.06 -13.30
C ASP A 549 32.22 8.65 -12.71
N SER A 550 32.13 7.48 -12.08
CA SER A 550 30.90 6.98 -11.43
C SER A 550 30.88 7.18 -9.92
N HIS A 551 31.95 7.75 -9.34
CA HIS A 551 31.97 8.14 -7.92
C HIS A 551 31.25 9.46 -7.70
N TYR A 552 30.44 9.50 -6.66
CA TYR A 552 29.91 10.75 -6.13
C TYR A 552 31.06 11.55 -5.49
N LYS A 553 31.03 12.87 -5.69
CA LYS A 553 31.94 13.84 -5.08
C LYS A 553 31.10 14.97 -4.47
N PRO A 554 31.58 15.68 -3.44
CA PRO A 554 30.96 16.94 -3.06
C PRO A 554 30.97 17.91 -4.25
N ILE A 555 29.92 18.72 -4.38
CA ILE A 555 29.77 19.68 -5.48
C ILE A 555 29.46 21.05 -4.89
N GLU A 556 30.50 21.89 -4.82
CA GLU A 556 30.36 23.30 -4.49
C GLU A 556 29.64 24.03 -5.63
N ARG A 557 28.66 24.88 -5.28
CA ARG A 557 27.82 25.59 -6.25
C ARG A 557 28.03 27.10 -6.12
N VAL A 558 28.89 27.63 -6.99
CA VAL A 558 29.11 29.08 -7.13
C VAL A 558 27.79 29.81 -7.39
N VAL A 559 27.55 30.91 -6.68
CA VAL A 559 26.33 31.72 -6.80
C VAL A 559 26.26 32.34 -8.20
N LYS A 560 25.34 31.83 -9.03
CA LYS A 560 25.16 32.29 -10.42
C LYS A 560 24.57 33.70 -10.47
N ARG A 561 25.42 34.70 -10.70
CA ARG A 561 25.00 36.04 -11.12
C ARG A 561 24.56 35.99 -12.59
N PHE A 562 23.53 36.75 -12.95
CA PHE A 562 23.02 36.86 -14.32
C PHE A 562 23.41 38.22 -14.89
N ASN A 563 23.56 38.31 -16.22
CA ASN A 563 23.81 39.58 -16.90
C ASN A 563 22.58 40.50 -16.82
N PRO A 564 22.75 41.82 -16.76
CA PRO A 564 21.63 42.76 -16.81
C PRO A 564 20.88 42.68 -18.14
N VAL A 565 19.60 43.07 -18.12
CA VAL A 565 18.75 43.11 -19.32
C VAL A 565 19.28 44.18 -20.28
N ARG A 566 19.48 43.81 -21.55
CA ARG A 566 19.94 44.71 -22.62
C ARG A 566 18.80 44.92 -23.62
N VAL A 567 18.19 46.10 -23.59
CA VAL A 567 17.14 46.49 -24.55
C VAL A 567 17.76 46.71 -25.95
N PRO A 568 17.12 46.29 -27.05
CA PRO A 568 17.56 46.63 -28.41
C PRO A 568 17.39 48.13 -28.68
N LYS A 569 18.37 48.77 -29.34
CA LYS A 569 18.37 50.22 -29.58
C LYS A 569 17.16 50.74 -30.38
N ALA A 570 16.63 49.96 -31.33
CA ALA A 570 15.43 50.33 -32.08
C ALA A 570 14.21 50.44 -31.15
N LEU A 571 13.98 49.40 -30.35
CA LEU A 571 12.92 49.37 -29.34
C LEU A 571 13.10 50.50 -28.30
N GLU A 572 14.33 50.78 -27.85
CA GLU A 572 14.64 51.90 -26.96
C GLU A 572 14.30 53.28 -27.57
N ALA A 573 14.38 53.43 -28.89
CA ALA A 573 13.95 54.63 -29.61
C ALA A 573 12.42 54.71 -29.76
N GLU A 574 11.74 53.58 -29.97
CA GLU A 574 10.28 53.47 -30.14
C GLU A 574 9.49 53.57 -28.82
N LEU A 575 10.09 53.21 -27.68
CA LEU A 575 9.43 53.22 -26.37
C LEU A 575 8.78 54.60 -26.05
N PRO A 576 7.57 54.65 -25.47
CA PRO A 576 6.97 55.90 -24.99
C PRO A 576 7.90 56.64 -24.01
N PHE A 577 7.87 57.98 -24.00
CA PHE A 577 8.80 58.81 -23.22
C PHE A 577 8.89 58.43 -21.73
N LYS A 578 7.76 58.12 -21.09
CA LYS A 578 7.67 57.67 -19.68
C LYS A 578 8.40 56.33 -19.43
N SER A 579 8.55 55.51 -20.46
CA SER A 579 9.14 54.16 -20.44
C SER A 579 10.61 54.13 -20.87
N LYS A 580 11.16 55.24 -21.41
CA LYS A 580 12.55 55.26 -21.91
C LYS A 580 13.57 55.16 -20.78
N THR A 581 14.57 54.32 -21.00
CA THR A 581 15.65 54.06 -20.04
C THR A 581 16.59 55.26 -19.94
N LYS A 582 16.66 55.89 -18.77
CA LYS A 582 17.50 57.07 -18.51
C LYS A 582 18.99 56.68 -18.38
N GLN A 583 19.65 56.41 -19.51
CA GLN A 583 21.09 56.16 -19.56
C GLN A 583 21.89 57.44 -19.31
N VAL A 584 22.18 57.73 -18.04
CA VAL A 584 23.06 58.85 -17.65
C VAL A 584 24.50 58.54 -18.07
N LYS A 585 25.00 59.25 -19.09
CA LYS A 585 26.42 59.21 -19.47
C LYS A 585 27.24 60.01 -18.46
N THR A 586 27.98 59.32 -17.60
CA THR A 586 28.78 59.92 -16.51
C THR A 586 30.10 60.54 -17.01
N ASN A 587 30.01 61.54 -17.90
CA ASN A 587 31.16 62.25 -18.48
C ASN A 587 31.23 63.71 -17.99
N ASN A 588 31.19 63.92 -16.66
CA ASN A 588 31.47 65.22 -16.05
C ASN A 588 32.88 65.19 -15.42
N PRO A 589 33.94 65.65 -16.13
CA PRO A 589 35.27 65.86 -15.55
C PRO A 589 35.28 67.13 -14.69
N ALA A 590 34.48 67.15 -13.62
CA ALA A 590 34.53 68.20 -12.62
C ALA A 590 35.88 68.17 -11.88
N ARG A 591 36.33 69.33 -11.39
CA ARG A 591 37.62 69.49 -10.71
C ARG A 591 37.61 68.79 -9.34
N ALA A 592 37.87 67.49 -9.33
CA ALA A 592 37.93 66.68 -8.13
C ALA A 592 39.06 67.15 -7.21
N VAL A 593 38.74 67.40 -5.94
CA VAL A 593 39.72 67.61 -4.88
C VAL A 593 40.34 66.25 -4.54
N VAL A 594 41.67 66.18 -4.48
CA VAL A 594 42.38 64.98 -4.03
C VAL A 594 42.34 64.96 -2.51
N LEU A 595 41.83 63.85 -1.94
CA LEU A 595 41.79 63.65 -0.49
C LEU A 595 43.18 63.36 0.07
N ASP A 596 43.42 63.86 1.28
CA ASP A 596 44.65 63.56 2.02
C ASP A 596 44.70 62.10 2.51
N LYS A 597 45.90 61.68 2.91
CA LYS A 597 46.18 60.27 3.27
C LYS A 597 45.34 59.76 4.44
N GLU A 598 44.94 60.63 5.34
CA GLU A 598 44.17 60.30 6.55
C GLU A 598 42.67 60.26 6.25
N ASP A 599 42.13 61.29 5.61
CA ASP A 599 40.76 61.29 5.07
C ASP A 599 40.50 60.08 4.19
N LYS A 600 41.46 59.69 3.35
CA LYS A 600 41.35 58.48 2.52
C LYS A 600 41.27 57.21 3.36
N ARG A 601 42.08 57.05 4.42
CA ARG A 601 41.97 55.91 5.35
C ARG A 601 40.60 55.88 6.04
N VAL A 602 40.09 57.03 6.47
CA VAL A 602 38.76 57.16 7.10
C VAL A 602 37.65 56.80 6.09
N ALA A 603 37.74 57.26 4.85
CA ALA A 603 36.80 56.93 3.79
C ALA A 603 36.83 55.44 3.41
N ASP A 604 38.02 54.84 3.31
CA ASP A 604 38.19 53.41 3.04
C ASP A 604 37.64 52.56 4.21
N LEU A 605 37.88 52.96 5.47
CA LEU A 605 37.34 52.32 6.67
C LEU A 605 35.80 52.41 6.74
N LEU A 606 35.24 53.61 6.53
CA LEU A 606 33.79 53.81 6.43
C LEU A 606 33.19 53.01 5.27
N GLY A 607 33.90 52.86 4.15
CA GLY A 607 33.52 51.99 3.04
C GLY A 607 33.41 50.52 3.46
N GLN A 608 34.40 50.00 4.18
CA GLN A 608 34.41 48.63 4.70
C GLN A 608 33.30 48.39 5.73
N ILE A 609 33.12 49.29 6.71
CA ILE A 609 32.06 49.22 7.71
C ILE A 609 30.67 49.21 7.03
N ASN A 610 30.46 50.09 6.04
CA ASN A 610 29.21 50.13 5.28
C ASN A 610 28.97 48.86 4.44
N LEU A 611 30.02 48.23 3.92
CA LEU A 611 29.92 46.96 3.18
C LEU A 611 29.53 45.82 4.14
N LEU A 612 30.23 45.70 5.28
CA LEU A 612 29.92 44.72 6.32
C LEU A 612 28.50 44.88 6.86
N HIS A 613 28.04 46.12 7.07
CA HIS A 613 26.67 46.39 7.50
C HIS A 613 25.64 46.00 6.43
N LYS A 614 25.90 46.28 5.14
CA LYS A 614 25.04 45.85 4.02
C LYS A 614 24.96 44.32 3.91
N ASP A 615 26.06 43.61 4.09
CA ASP A 615 26.06 42.14 4.05
C ASP A 615 25.43 41.52 5.32
N LYS A 616 25.65 42.08 6.51
CA LYS A 616 24.98 41.64 7.76
C LYS A 616 23.47 41.86 7.69
N THR A 617 23.01 43.02 7.22
CA THR A 617 21.57 43.31 7.04
C THR A 617 20.95 42.47 5.93
N LYS A 618 21.65 42.21 4.82
CA LYS A 618 21.22 41.28 3.77
C LYS A 618 21.07 39.86 4.31
N LYS A 619 22.08 39.30 4.98
CA LYS A 619 22.03 37.96 5.61
C LYS A 619 20.88 37.86 6.61
N ARG A 620 20.62 38.91 7.42
CA ARG A 620 19.46 38.98 8.33
C ARG A 620 18.12 38.96 7.56
N ARG A 621 17.99 39.75 6.49
CA ARG A 621 16.78 39.76 5.63
C ARG A 621 16.55 38.39 4.98
N GLU A 622 17.59 37.74 4.47
CA GLU A 622 17.50 36.39 3.89
C GLU A 622 17.13 35.31 4.93
N LYS A 623 17.60 35.40 6.18
CA LYS A 623 17.17 34.51 7.27
C LYS A 623 15.70 34.73 7.62
N VAL A 624 15.27 35.98 7.80
CA VAL A 624 13.89 36.33 8.12
C VAL A 624 12.93 35.94 7.00
N GLN A 625 13.31 36.12 5.72
CA GLN A 625 12.47 35.70 4.61
C GLN A 625 12.26 34.18 4.61
N LYS A 626 13.33 33.38 4.75
CA LYS A 626 13.22 31.91 4.86
C LYS A 626 12.33 31.46 6.01
N GLN A 627 12.39 32.15 7.15
CA GLN A 627 11.50 31.89 8.30
C GLN A 627 10.04 32.23 7.98
N LYS A 628 9.77 33.37 7.32
CA LYS A 628 8.43 33.75 6.85
C LYS A 628 7.88 32.78 5.80
N ASP A 629 8.70 32.34 4.86
CA ASP A 629 8.32 31.38 3.82
C ASP A 629 7.95 30.02 4.44
N ALA A 630 8.75 29.52 5.38
CA ALA A 630 8.47 28.29 6.11
C ALA A 630 7.21 28.39 6.99
N TYR A 631 7.03 29.52 7.69
CA TYR A 631 5.82 29.80 8.47
C TYR A 631 4.57 29.87 7.58
N ALA A 632 4.65 30.51 6.42
CA ALA A 632 3.53 30.57 5.46
C ALA A 632 3.14 29.18 4.93
N VAL A 633 4.11 28.27 4.74
CA VAL A 633 3.84 26.86 4.40
C VAL A 633 3.14 26.13 5.56
N LYS A 634 3.60 26.30 6.81
CA LYS A 634 2.95 25.71 8.00
C LYS A 634 1.51 26.21 8.16
N ARG A 635 1.33 27.53 8.16
CA ARG A 635 0.02 28.17 8.33
C ARG A 635 -0.98 27.78 7.24
N ARG A 636 -0.53 27.63 5.99
CA ARG A 636 -1.37 27.14 4.88
C ARG A 636 -1.81 25.68 5.05
N ALA A 637 -1.03 24.85 5.73
CA ALA A 637 -1.43 23.49 6.08
C ALA A 637 -2.47 23.49 7.22
N GLU A 638 -2.27 24.32 8.24
CA GLU A 638 -3.21 24.52 9.35
C GLU A 638 -4.56 25.09 8.89
N GLU A 639 -4.54 26.09 7.99
CA GLU A 639 -5.72 26.63 7.31
C GLU A 639 -6.49 25.53 6.55
N ALA A 640 -5.78 24.70 5.77
CA ALA A 640 -6.39 23.61 5.01
C ALA A 640 -6.98 22.49 5.90
N GLU A 641 -6.36 22.18 7.04
CA GLU A 641 -6.92 21.25 8.03
C GLU A 641 -8.16 21.83 8.73
N ALA A 642 -8.12 23.11 9.10
CA ALA A 642 -9.26 23.81 9.70
C ALA A 642 -10.46 23.84 8.74
N ASP A 643 -10.24 24.11 7.46
CA ASP A 643 -11.30 24.08 6.44
C ASP A 643 -11.80 22.65 6.15
N ALA A 644 -10.93 21.64 6.14
CA ALA A 644 -11.36 20.25 6.07
C ALA A 644 -12.22 19.86 7.30
N ARG A 645 -11.89 20.35 8.49
CA ARG A 645 -12.69 20.16 9.73
C ARG A 645 -14.03 20.89 9.65
N ARG A 646 -14.07 22.13 9.12
CA ARG A 646 -15.30 22.89 8.84
C ARG A 646 -16.20 22.17 7.84
N GLN A 647 -15.65 21.69 6.72
CA GLN A 647 -16.40 20.93 5.71
C GLN A 647 -16.98 19.62 6.28
N LYS A 648 -16.21 18.88 7.08
CA LYS A 648 -16.70 17.69 7.81
C LYS A 648 -17.87 18.05 8.73
N LYS A 649 -17.72 19.06 9.59
CA LYS A 649 -18.80 19.54 10.48
C LYS A 649 -20.06 19.92 9.71
N ARG A 650 -19.91 20.70 8.62
CA ARG A 650 -21.02 21.13 7.76
C ARG A 650 -21.74 19.94 7.10
N LYS A 651 -20.99 18.94 6.63
CA LYS A 651 -21.56 17.71 6.06
C LYS A 651 -22.27 16.84 7.11
N THR A 652 -21.76 16.75 8.33
CA THR A 652 -22.46 16.03 9.42
C THR A 652 -23.71 16.75 9.90
N PHE A 653 -23.71 18.09 9.89
CA PHE A 653 -24.88 18.91 10.23
C PHE A 653 -26.02 18.66 9.23
N PHE A 654 -25.80 18.97 7.94
CA PHE A 654 -26.82 18.77 6.90
C PHE A 654 -27.24 17.30 6.73
N ARG A 655 -26.38 16.32 7.06
CA ARG A 655 -26.78 14.91 7.09
C ARG A 655 -27.78 14.63 8.22
N ARG A 656 -27.59 15.18 9.42
CA ARG A 656 -28.53 15.02 10.55
C ARG A 656 -29.83 15.76 10.27
N GLU A 657 -29.74 16.99 9.78
CA GLU A 657 -30.90 17.78 9.37
C GLU A 657 -31.73 17.08 8.29
N GLY A 658 -31.08 16.56 7.24
CA GLY A 658 -31.72 15.74 6.20
C GLY A 658 -32.14 14.33 6.63
N GLN A 659 -31.85 13.90 7.86
CA GLN A 659 -32.48 12.74 8.50
C GLN A 659 -33.74 13.18 9.26
N ASN A 660 -33.64 14.25 10.06
CA ASN A 660 -34.77 14.85 10.78
C ASN A 660 -35.90 15.34 9.84
N GLN A 661 -35.57 15.80 8.63
CA GLN A 661 -36.54 16.18 7.59
C GLN A 661 -37.10 14.98 6.81
N LYS A 662 -36.53 13.77 6.99
CA LYS A 662 -36.94 12.54 6.30
C LYS A 662 -37.72 11.57 7.18
N THR A 663 -37.67 11.74 8.50
CA THR A 663 -38.71 11.20 9.39
C THR A 663 -39.97 12.03 9.19
N PRO A 664 -41.05 11.50 8.58
CA PRO A 664 -42.31 12.21 8.53
C PRO A 664 -42.87 12.39 9.94
N ASN A 665 -43.66 13.45 10.15
CA ASN A 665 -44.41 13.65 11.40
C ASN A 665 -45.55 12.62 11.47
N VAL A 666 -45.25 11.42 11.95
CA VAL A 666 -46.23 10.46 12.48
C VAL A 666 -46.36 10.73 13.98
N ALA A 667 -47.59 10.64 14.49
CA ALA A 667 -48.00 11.00 15.85
C ALA A 667 -47.85 12.49 16.20
N LYS A 668 -48.90 13.26 15.91
CA LYS A 668 -49.80 13.80 16.96
C LYS A 668 -51.03 14.50 16.35
N ASP A 669 -52.09 13.72 16.24
CA ASP A 669 -53.46 14.09 16.64
C ASP A 669 -53.87 13.07 17.73
#